data_AF-A0A0K0G4A8-F1
#
_entry.id   AF-A0A0K0G4A8-F1
#
_cell.length_a   1.000
_cell.length_b   1.000
_cell.length_c   1.000
_cell.angle_alpha   90.00
_cell.angle_beta   90.00
_cell.angle_gamma   90.00
#
_symmetry.space_group_name_H-M   'P 1'
#
loop_
_entity.id
_entity.type
_entity.pdbx_description
1 polymer ?
#
loop_
_entity_poly.entity_id
_entity_poly.type
_entity_poly.pdbx_seq_one_letter_code
_entity_poly.pdbx_strand_id
1 'polypeptide(L)'
;MLVKLLLILLIIRPSTQETYYDNYDSTVGKETVRFFEHICKQLTIGTGEFYHELITINFNSLKKYQTKMKQFENIKFNEVKVYPLKWDRIKEKSLGMSKMCGLGLGPAVIKTEFLSNGRRETVNVKNNYEISYSTGYYEGHNFDDYLKAVVYCNIQQCDMGLFFFDKFKNAEILNNVKQIHTVDYVVLMVIESKDNKMLLGIRPHHKVDIKIGLCPYIRWVPEKGLYKFIPEDHIKDNGYVEKENRFAHIVVPFYKKNGDSNEFICGKFKQLQFPDIHIGYTLREDIGNKQISRYINPLHDELKCNYLGPISSHYHFGYMETNTNYMSERIMEPIKVRENDTTYNFYAGQLIYIYNWEKFEFAFKNKNKHERLRDPNVIEEVSCIKELKSDIKAYILPTIGSVETIKKHEGKNIFYRLVKSDELDNKYLFRCLTKTVEANKGHMEEFYSRSAEFMIKNEEDPNVVYTSTQNEINFKRKKINNYGSYRCKDVKTTPLFRKEIVTLDMVYYLPDENAEMEFVESHVDDTYQSDIGCNKQYGTFGSLKKMTIKFGENVRDPINIDDFSNSTDTIEIKEGKILYKVPKDIPGVTVICVYETPVETTFYTTKDTFISISQDSETRNNATNVITKEKIVKQVKNNSTPWVIGIVIAVILFCIIVIVVAYLIIRRIRKRRAEDSLSSYSGLSTLSKSRSKGSSSMSSSKSKTRSGSRSASMSNASKTAKGGKGSRAATYSSNVTSNVSRNSKSSTSTNRGKNYFKNVKLTAK
;
A
#
# COMPACT_ATOMS: atom_id res chain seq x y z
N MET A 1 59.32 -59.95 51.64
CA MET A 1 58.66 -60.01 50.32
C MET A 1 57.32 -59.34 50.46
N LEU A 2 57.29 -58.01 50.31
CA LEU A 2 56.93 -57.34 49.05
C LEU A 2 55.54 -57.77 48.56
N VAL A 3 54.52 -56.94 48.77
CA VAL A 3 54.17 -55.84 47.84
C VAL A 3 53.83 -56.43 46.47
N LYS A 4 52.53 -56.49 46.16
CA LYS A 4 51.90 -56.33 44.83
C LYS A 4 50.52 -56.98 44.86
N LEU A 5 49.46 -56.20 45.14
CA LEU A 5 48.22 -56.18 44.34
C LEU A 5 47.13 -55.27 44.95
N LEU A 6 47.47 -54.02 45.32
CA LEU A 6 46.44 -53.05 45.72
C LEU A 6 46.82 -51.63 45.31
N LEU A 7 47.20 -51.49 44.03
CA LEU A 7 47.63 -50.21 43.43
C LEU A 7 47.21 -50.11 41.96
N ILE A 8 45.99 -50.54 41.61
CA ILE A 8 45.35 -50.25 40.32
C ILE A 8 43.84 -50.12 40.56
N LEU A 9 43.38 -48.94 41.00
CA LEU A 9 42.02 -48.41 40.77
C LEU A 9 41.73 -47.05 41.43
N LEU A 10 42.73 -46.38 42.01
CA LEU A 10 42.68 -44.95 42.32
C LEU A 10 43.48 -44.16 41.27
N ILE A 11 43.02 -44.24 40.01
CA ILE A 11 43.25 -43.11 39.09
C ILE A 11 42.23 -42.06 39.50
N ILE A 12 42.57 -41.29 40.52
CA ILE A 12 42.05 -39.93 40.67
C ILE A 12 42.52 -39.21 39.41
N ARG A 13 41.67 -39.18 38.37
CA ARG A 13 41.82 -38.14 37.35
C ARG A 13 41.79 -36.84 38.14
N PRO A 14 42.85 -36.01 38.10
CA PRO A 14 42.67 -34.62 38.50
C PRO A 14 41.49 -34.16 37.64
N SER A 15 40.41 -33.71 38.27
CA SER A 15 39.45 -32.93 37.53
C SER A 15 40.27 -31.82 36.91
N THR A 16 40.48 -31.87 35.60
CA THR A 16 40.80 -30.71 34.80
C THR A 16 39.58 -29.81 34.91
N GLN A 17 39.40 -29.18 36.07
CA GLN A 17 38.87 -27.84 36.14
C GLN A 17 39.83 -27.06 35.26
N GLU A 18 39.43 -26.91 33.99
CA GLU A 18 39.89 -25.81 33.17
C GLU A 18 39.63 -24.55 34.01
N THR A 19 40.67 -24.14 34.73
CA THR A 19 40.78 -22.86 35.40
C THR A 19 40.95 -21.87 34.25
N TYR A 20 39.81 -21.49 33.67
CA TYR A 20 39.74 -20.36 32.75
C TYR A 20 40.15 -19.14 33.57
N TYR A 21 41.42 -18.76 33.43
CA TYR A 21 42.12 -17.77 34.26
C TYR A 21 41.34 -16.45 34.37
N ASP A 22 41.07 -16.05 35.61
CA ASP A 22 40.49 -14.78 36.09
C ASP A 22 41.43 -13.56 35.86
N ASN A 23 41.97 -13.38 34.65
CA ASN A 23 42.70 -12.16 34.28
C ASN A 23 41.78 -11.13 33.61
N TYR A 24 40.56 -10.95 34.13
CA TYR A 24 39.71 -9.81 33.78
C TYR A 24 40.13 -8.61 34.61
N ASP A 25 41.20 -7.96 34.17
CA ASP A 25 41.56 -6.63 34.64
C ASP A 25 40.36 -5.69 34.37
N SER A 26 39.65 -5.30 35.44
CA SER A 26 38.35 -4.61 35.39
C SER A 26 38.53 -3.19 34.87
N THR A 27 38.75 -3.04 33.57
CA THR A 27 38.97 -1.73 32.97
C THR A 27 37.64 -0.99 32.92
N VAL A 28 37.51 -0.01 33.82
CA VAL A 28 36.37 0.91 33.90
C VAL A 28 36.07 1.46 32.50
N GLY A 29 34.81 1.34 32.08
CA GLY A 29 34.33 1.85 30.80
C GLY A 29 34.40 0.85 29.64
N LYS A 30 34.65 -0.44 29.91
CA LYS A 30 34.53 -1.51 28.92
C LYS A 30 33.54 -2.59 29.38
N GLU A 31 32.90 -3.22 28.42
CA GLU A 31 32.04 -4.37 28.64
C GLU A 31 32.22 -5.41 27.52
N THR A 32 32.22 -6.69 27.86
CA THR A 32 32.38 -7.77 26.88
C THR A 32 31.07 -8.52 26.76
N VAL A 33 30.60 -8.69 25.53
CA VAL A 33 29.36 -9.39 25.22
C VAL A 33 29.63 -10.49 24.18
N ARG A 34 28.86 -11.58 24.25
CA ARG A 34 28.88 -12.66 23.26
C ARG A 34 27.92 -12.30 22.13
N PHE A 35 28.44 -12.16 20.92
CA PHE A 35 27.68 -11.96 19.69
C PHE A 35 27.63 -13.26 18.90
N PHE A 36 26.44 -13.72 18.52
CA PHE A 36 26.29 -15.06 17.96
C PHE A 36 25.16 -15.17 16.94
N GLU A 37 25.26 -16.20 16.10
CA GLU A 37 24.19 -16.56 15.17
C GLU A 37 23.02 -17.23 15.90
N HIS A 38 21.78 -16.87 15.56
CA HIS A 38 20.63 -17.49 16.20
C HIS A 38 19.93 -18.48 15.25
N ILE A 39 19.62 -19.67 15.79
CA ILE A 39 18.96 -20.76 15.08
C ILE A 39 17.63 -21.08 15.76
N CYS A 40 16.54 -21.00 15.00
CA CYS A 40 15.18 -21.09 15.52
C CYS A 40 14.68 -22.52 15.71
N LYS A 41 15.44 -23.54 15.27
CA LYS A 41 15.12 -24.95 15.54
C LYS A 41 15.82 -25.37 16.82
N GLN A 42 15.03 -25.81 17.81
CA GLN A 42 15.54 -26.55 18.96
C GLN A 42 16.22 -27.82 18.42
N LEU A 43 17.55 -27.79 18.33
CA LEU A 43 18.30 -29.02 18.14
C LEU A 43 18.11 -29.83 19.41
N THR A 44 17.26 -30.84 19.32
CA THR A 44 17.27 -31.97 20.25
C THR A 44 18.67 -32.56 20.21
N ILE A 45 19.50 -32.19 21.18
CA ILE A 45 20.66 -32.96 21.64
C ILE A 45 21.65 -33.23 20.50
N GLY A 46 22.33 -32.18 20.05
CA GLY A 46 23.49 -32.28 19.20
C GLY A 46 24.27 -30.98 19.30
N THR A 47 25.54 -31.07 19.66
CA THR A 47 26.52 -29.99 19.82
C THR A 47 26.85 -29.31 18.48
N GLY A 48 25.83 -28.85 17.74
CA GLY A 48 26.06 -28.02 16.57
C GLY A 48 26.83 -26.80 17.01
N GLU A 49 28.07 -26.66 16.53
CA GLU A 49 28.86 -25.46 16.74
C GLU A 49 28.13 -24.30 16.04
N PHE A 50 27.51 -23.42 16.82
CA PHE A 50 27.01 -22.16 16.31
C PHE A 50 28.12 -21.12 16.37
N TYR A 51 28.24 -20.32 15.33
CA TYR A 51 29.20 -19.23 15.31
C TYR A 51 28.88 -18.23 16.42
N HIS A 52 29.88 -17.96 17.26
CA HIS A 52 29.86 -16.89 18.23
C HIS A 52 31.24 -16.24 18.33
N GLU A 53 31.26 -14.95 18.67
CA GLU A 53 32.46 -14.20 18.98
C GLU A 53 32.25 -13.36 20.25
N LEU A 54 33.33 -13.15 20.99
CA LEU A 54 33.33 -12.16 22.08
C LEU A 54 33.68 -10.80 21.49
N ILE A 55 32.87 -9.80 21.79
CA ILE A 55 33.09 -8.41 21.40
C ILE A 55 33.21 -7.54 22.65
N THR A 56 34.27 -6.75 22.72
CA THR A 56 34.49 -5.79 23.80
C THR A 56 34.06 -4.40 23.34
N ILE A 57 33.05 -3.85 24.01
CA ILE A 57 32.53 -2.51 23.82
C ILE A 57 33.29 -1.57 24.74
N ASN A 58 34.14 -0.71 24.17
CA ASN A 58 34.80 0.36 24.92
C ASN A 58 33.95 1.64 24.80
N PHE A 59 33.21 1.97 25.85
CA PHE A 59 32.26 3.08 25.84
C PHE A 59 32.94 4.41 25.53
N ASN A 60 34.18 4.63 25.99
CA ASN A 60 34.87 5.90 25.81
C ASN A 60 35.36 6.13 24.37
N SER A 61 35.51 5.06 23.57
CA SER A 61 35.85 5.17 22.15
C SER A 61 34.64 5.25 21.22
N LEU A 62 33.42 5.06 21.73
CA LEU A 62 32.22 5.09 20.88
C LEU A 62 31.88 6.51 20.46
N LYS A 63 31.43 6.64 19.20
CA LYS A 63 30.93 7.92 18.69
C LYS A 63 29.64 8.30 19.41
N LYS A 64 29.53 9.58 19.76
CA LYS A 64 28.30 10.15 20.31
C LYS A 64 27.23 10.20 19.23
N TYR A 65 26.05 9.69 19.56
CA TYR A 65 24.86 9.81 18.76
C TYR A 65 24.29 11.23 18.90
N GLN A 66 24.24 11.99 17.81
CA GLN A 66 23.71 13.36 17.83
C GLN A 66 22.18 13.34 17.93
N THR A 67 21.67 13.29 19.17
CA THR A 67 20.24 13.34 19.47
C THR A 67 19.92 14.39 20.53
N LYS A 68 18.73 14.97 20.41
CA LYS A 68 18.14 15.83 21.46
C LYS A 68 17.51 15.03 22.60
N MET A 69 17.39 13.71 22.44
CA MET A 69 16.85 12.82 23.44
C MET A 69 17.76 12.79 24.67
N LYS A 70 17.20 13.15 25.84
CA LYS A 70 17.87 13.13 27.16
C LYS A 70 17.22 12.15 28.14
N GLN A 71 16.15 11.49 27.70
CA GLN A 71 15.37 10.57 28.51
C GLN A 71 14.70 9.53 27.60
N PHE A 72 14.64 8.29 28.05
CA PHE A 72 13.84 7.19 27.48
C PHE A 72 13.02 6.56 28.60
N GLU A 73 11.69 6.52 28.45
CA GLU A 73 10.79 6.17 29.56
C GLU A 73 11.13 6.96 30.84
N ASN A 74 11.47 6.26 31.92
CA ASN A 74 11.86 6.79 33.21
C ASN A 74 13.40 6.89 33.41
N ILE A 75 14.20 6.67 32.37
CA ILE A 75 15.67 6.73 32.44
C ILE A 75 16.20 8.02 31.80
N LYS A 76 16.86 8.86 32.58
CA LYS A 76 17.58 10.06 32.14
C LYS A 76 19.05 9.77 31.85
N PHE A 77 19.58 10.37 30.80
CA PHE A 77 20.97 10.20 30.40
C PHE A 77 21.52 11.44 29.70
N ASN A 78 22.83 11.64 29.83
CA ASN A 78 23.51 12.80 29.27
C ASN A 78 23.70 12.68 27.75
N GLU A 79 24.05 11.49 27.28
CA GLU A 79 24.33 11.20 25.88
C GLU A 79 24.00 9.75 25.55
N VAL A 80 23.83 9.48 24.26
CA VAL A 80 23.72 8.14 23.70
C VAL A 80 24.95 7.90 22.85
N LYS A 81 25.58 6.75 22.99
CA LYS A 81 26.71 6.32 22.15
C LYS A 81 26.23 5.27 21.15
N VAL A 82 26.94 5.09 20.03
CA VAL A 82 26.53 4.09 19.02
C VAL A 82 27.56 2.97 18.93
N TYR A 83 27.08 1.72 18.88
CA TYR A 83 27.91 0.56 18.59
C TYR A 83 27.35 -0.24 17.39
N PRO A 84 28.10 -0.36 16.28
CA PRO A 84 27.70 -1.14 15.12
C PRO A 84 28.02 -2.63 15.26
N LEU A 85 26.99 -3.46 15.13
CA LEU A 85 27.06 -4.92 15.02
C LEU A 85 27.18 -5.32 13.55
N LYS A 86 28.30 -5.97 13.20
CA LYS A 86 28.58 -6.35 11.82
C LYS A 86 27.87 -7.66 11.46
N TRP A 87 26.70 -7.54 10.85
CA TRP A 87 25.90 -8.68 10.39
C TRP A 87 26.65 -9.57 9.39
N ASP A 88 27.46 -8.97 8.52
CA ASP A 88 28.24 -9.74 7.54
C ASP A 88 29.19 -10.75 8.18
N ARG A 89 29.69 -10.50 9.41
CA ARG A 89 30.51 -11.48 10.13
C ARG A 89 29.75 -12.76 10.46
N ILE A 90 28.48 -12.62 10.85
CA ILE A 90 27.60 -13.76 11.11
C ILE A 90 27.32 -14.49 9.79
N LYS A 91 26.94 -13.75 8.73
CA LYS A 91 26.65 -14.34 7.41
C LYS A 91 27.83 -15.14 6.85
N GLU A 92 29.04 -14.59 6.91
CA GLU A 92 30.25 -15.18 6.33
C GLU A 92 30.72 -16.44 7.08
N LYS A 93 30.41 -16.56 8.38
CA LYS A 93 30.92 -17.64 9.25
C LYS A 93 29.86 -18.62 9.74
N SER A 94 28.58 -18.37 9.44
CA SER A 94 27.48 -19.27 9.78
C SER A 94 27.69 -20.65 9.15
N LEU A 95 27.77 -21.69 9.98
CA LEU A 95 27.84 -23.08 9.52
C LEU A 95 26.48 -23.63 9.06
N GLY A 96 25.41 -22.87 9.32
CA GLY A 96 24.02 -23.30 9.18
C GLY A 96 23.12 -22.25 8.52
N MET A 97 23.56 -21.60 7.43
CA MET A 97 22.79 -20.57 6.71
C MET A 97 21.33 -20.96 6.41
N SER A 98 21.03 -22.25 6.22
CA SER A 98 19.67 -22.74 5.98
C SER A 98 18.79 -22.77 7.23
N LYS A 99 19.38 -22.78 8.43
CA LYS A 99 18.72 -22.86 9.74
C LYS A 99 18.78 -21.55 10.52
N MET A 100 19.69 -20.66 10.14
CA MET A 100 19.86 -19.33 10.70
C MET A 100 18.57 -18.52 10.54
N CYS A 101 18.15 -17.85 11.60
CA CYS A 101 16.93 -17.04 11.60
C CYS A 101 17.13 -15.67 12.26
N GLY A 102 18.39 -15.27 12.49
CA GLY A 102 18.74 -13.99 13.08
C GLY A 102 20.11 -13.99 13.77
N LEU A 103 20.29 -13.02 14.65
CA LEU A 103 21.46 -12.89 15.54
C LEU A 103 21.01 -12.72 16.99
N GLY A 104 21.94 -12.91 17.92
CA GLY A 104 21.73 -12.64 19.33
C GLY A 104 22.94 -12.01 20.02
N LEU A 105 22.67 -11.38 21.16
CA LEU A 105 23.67 -10.98 22.14
C LEU A 105 23.37 -11.65 23.47
N GLY A 106 24.40 -12.18 24.12
CA GLY A 106 24.27 -12.78 25.44
C GLY A 106 25.54 -12.65 26.29
N PRO A 107 25.44 -12.99 27.58
CA PRO A 107 26.55 -12.83 28.53
C PRO A 107 27.83 -13.54 28.04
N ALA A 108 28.96 -12.85 28.19
CA ALA A 108 30.27 -13.38 27.82
C ALA A 108 30.76 -14.45 28.79
N VAL A 109 30.40 -14.30 30.07
CA VAL A 109 30.82 -15.20 31.16
C VAL A 109 29.63 -16.02 31.61
N ILE A 110 29.83 -17.34 31.61
CA ILE A 110 28.90 -18.32 32.16
C ILE A 110 29.63 -19.09 33.26
N LYS A 111 28.97 -19.24 34.42
CA LYS A 111 29.49 -20.03 35.54
C LYS A 111 28.55 -21.19 35.80
N THR A 112 29.10 -22.33 36.17
CA THR A 112 28.29 -23.46 36.65
C THR A 112 28.12 -23.32 38.15
N GLU A 113 26.88 -23.21 38.60
CA GLU A 113 26.52 -23.22 40.01
C GLU A 113 25.79 -24.52 40.36
N PHE A 114 25.95 -24.96 41.61
CA PHE A 114 25.24 -26.11 42.14
C PHE A 114 24.03 -25.62 42.92
N LEU A 115 22.84 -26.01 42.46
CA LEU A 115 21.61 -25.81 43.18
C LEU A 115 21.60 -26.64 44.47
N SER A 116 20.79 -26.22 45.45
CA SER A 116 20.62 -26.92 46.74
C SER A 116 20.16 -28.38 46.58
N ASN A 117 19.54 -28.73 45.45
CA ASN A 117 19.15 -30.10 45.11
C ASN A 117 20.25 -30.92 44.39
N GLY A 118 21.48 -30.40 44.33
CA GLY A 118 22.64 -31.04 43.67
C GLY A 118 22.68 -30.91 42.15
N ARG A 119 21.68 -30.29 41.51
CA ARG A 119 21.70 -30.06 40.05
C ARG A 119 22.69 -28.95 39.70
N ARG A 120 23.46 -29.16 38.64
CA ARG A 120 24.30 -28.12 38.04
C ARG A 120 23.44 -27.25 37.15
N GLU A 121 23.51 -25.94 37.35
CA GLU A 121 22.88 -24.94 36.51
C GLU A 121 23.94 -23.99 35.99
N THR A 122 23.88 -23.67 34.69
CA THR A 122 24.73 -22.66 34.11
C THR A 122 24.07 -21.31 34.31
N VAL A 123 24.66 -20.47 35.14
CA VAL A 123 24.21 -19.10 35.38
C VAL A 123 25.06 -18.12 34.59
N ASN A 124 24.41 -17.09 34.06
CA ASN A 124 25.09 -15.97 33.44
C ASN A 124 25.67 -15.09 34.54
N VAL A 125 26.93 -14.71 34.41
CA VAL A 125 27.61 -13.87 35.40
C VAL A 125 27.78 -12.47 34.83
N LYS A 126 27.46 -11.49 35.67
CA LYS A 126 27.81 -10.09 35.43
C LYS A 126 29.31 -9.96 35.24
N ASN A 127 29.72 -9.25 34.19
CA ASN A 127 31.11 -8.87 34.02
C ASN A 127 31.37 -7.53 34.73
N ASN A 128 31.23 -6.38 34.04
CA ASN A 128 31.49 -5.07 34.67
C ASN A 128 30.21 -4.29 35.03
N TYR A 129 29.15 -4.42 34.23
CA TYR A 129 27.91 -3.67 34.38
C TYR A 129 26.69 -4.59 34.43
N GLU A 130 25.65 -4.14 35.14
CA GLU A 130 24.29 -4.60 34.89
C GLU A 130 23.86 -4.05 33.54
N ILE A 131 23.35 -4.91 32.67
CA ILE A 131 22.92 -4.53 31.33
C ILE A 131 21.43 -4.73 31.24
N SER A 132 20.71 -3.64 30.99
CA SER A 132 19.28 -3.66 30.67
C SER A 132 19.07 -3.14 29.26
N TYR A 133 18.03 -3.60 28.58
CA TYR A 133 17.77 -3.18 27.20
C TYR A 133 16.28 -2.98 26.92
N SER A 134 15.97 -2.10 25.98
CA SER A 134 14.60 -1.94 25.47
C SER A 134 14.20 -3.19 24.68
N THR A 135 13.19 -3.92 25.15
CA THR A 135 12.78 -5.20 24.58
C THR A 135 11.59 -5.07 23.63
N GLY A 136 11.57 -5.85 22.56
CA GLY A 136 10.42 -6.00 21.66
C GLY A 136 9.28 -6.76 22.33
N TYR A 137 9.59 -7.59 23.33
CA TYR A 137 8.61 -8.28 24.15
C TYR A 137 9.18 -8.72 25.50
N TYR A 138 8.59 -8.16 26.55
CA TYR A 138 8.63 -8.73 27.88
C TYR A 138 7.28 -8.44 28.54
N GLU A 139 6.59 -9.48 28.98
CA GLU A 139 5.24 -9.37 29.50
C GLU A 139 5.17 -8.38 30.68
N GLY A 140 4.52 -7.23 30.47
CA GLY A 140 4.26 -6.22 31.50
C GLY A 140 5.42 -5.25 31.78
N HIS A 141 6.53 -5.32 31.04
CA HIS A 141 7.75 -4.58 31.35
C HIS A 141 8.32 -3.84 30.12
N ASN A 142 9.10 -2.78 30.35
CA ASN A 142 9.72 -1.98 29.29
C ASN A 142 11.17 -2.40 29.00
N PHE A 143 11.86 -2.91 30.03
CA PHE A 143 13.25 -3.30 29.99
C PHE A 143 13.42 -4.76 30.36
N ASP A 144 14.32 -5.46 29.68
CA ASP A 144 14.69 -6.83 30.05
C ASP A 144 16.13 -6.87 30.58
N ASP A 145 16.43 -7.92 31.34
CA ASP A 145 17.70 -8.14 32.02
C ASP A 145 18.59 -9.05 31.17
N TYR A 146 19.74 -8.53 30.75
CA TYR A 146 20.69 -9.24 29.91
C TYR A 146 21.24 -10.54 30.51
N LEU A 147 21.27 -10.64 31.85
CA LEU A 147 21.71 -11.85 32.54
C LEU A 147 20.61 -12.92 32.57
N LYS A 148 19.34 -12.52 32.50
CA LYS A 148 18.19 -13.44 32.54
C LYS A 148 17.70 -13.81 31.14
N ALA A 149 17.77 -12.89 30.19
CA ALA A 149 17.26 -13.04 28.84
C ALA A 149 18.29 -12.59 27.80
N VAL A 150 18.52 -13.47 26.84
CA VAL A 150 19.31 -13.18 25.64
C VAL A 150 18.58 -12.14 24.78
N VAL A 151 19.34 -11.19 24.25
CA VAL A 151 18.83 -10.20 23.29
C VAL A 151 18.75 -10.86 21.92
N TYR A 152 17.57 -10.86 21.31
CA TYR A 152 17.41 -11.39 19.96
C TYR A 152 17.21 -10.27 18.93
N CYS A 153 17.69 -10.50 17.72
CA CYS A 153 17.10 -9.93 16.51
C CYS A 153 16.93 -11.07 15.53
N ASN A 154 15.78 -11.74 15.64
CA ASN A 154 15.43 -12.94 14.91
C ASN A 154 13.94 -12.89 14.52
N ILE A 155 13.41 -13.92 13.87
CA ILE A 155 11.99 -13.95 13.51
C ILE A 155 11.02 -13.85 14.69
N GLN A 156 11.41 -14.10 15.94
CA GLN A 156 10.51 -14.00 17.09
C GLN A 156 10.34 -12.56 17.58
N GLN A 157 11.45 -11.83 17.65
CA GLN A 157 11.47 -10.42 18.04
C GLN A 157 12.82 -9.80 17.70
N CYS A 158 12.85 -8.48 17.64
CA CYS A 158 14.10 -7.74 17.57
C CYS A 158 14.20 -6.71 18.70
N ASP A 159 15.00 -7.05 19.71
CA ASP A 159 15.28 -6.28 20.92
C ASP A 159 16.44 -5.29 20.75
N MET A 160 16.92 -5.12 19.51
CA MET A 160 17.95 -4.14 19.19
C MET A 160 17.42 -2.73 19.43
N GLY A 161 18.27 -1.86 19.96
CA GLY A 161 17.86 -0.53 20.36
C GLY A 161 18.78 0.04 21.43
N LEU A 162 18.17 0.62 22.47
CA LEU A 162 18.89 1.24 23.57
C LEU A 162 19.25 0.21 24.63
N PHE A 163 20.54 0.20 24.98
CA PHE A 163 21.12 -0.60 26.05
C PHE A 163 21.60 0.35 27.14
N PHE A 164 21.29 0.00 28.37
CA PHE A 164 21.58 0.76 29.58
C PHE A 164 22.57 -0.04 30.41
N PHE A 165 23.72 0.56 30.67
CA PHE A 165 24.80 -0.04 31.45
C PHE A 165 24.93 0.75 32.74
N ASP A 166 24.80 0.07 33.87
CA ASP A 166 24.92 0.67 35.20
C ASP A 166 25.64 -0.32 36.14
N LYS A 167 26.49 0.20 37.02
CA LYS A 167 27.21 -0.68 37.97
C LYS A 167 26.30 -1.42 38.95
N PHE A 168 25.11 -0.91 39.23
CA PHE A 168 24.26 -1.42 40.32
C PHE A 168 22.79 -1.61 39.93
N LYS A 169 22.29 -0.94 38.88
CA LYS A 169 20.88 -0.98 38.49
C LYS A 169 20.63 -1.97 37.35
N ASN A 170 19.95 -3.06 37.69
CA ASN A 170 19.43 -4.02 36.73
C ASN A 170 18.04 -3.64 36.19
N ALA A 171 17.48 -4.48 35.32
CA ALA A 171 16.21 -4.18 34.67
C ALA A 171 15.02 -4.11 35.64
N GLU A 172 15.05 -4.87 36.74
CA GLU A 172 14.01 -4.84 37.77
C GLU A 172 13.91 -3.45 38.41
N ILE A 173 15.05 -2.87 38.78
CA ILE A 173 15.12 -1.50 39.31
C ILE A 173 14.63 -0.50 38.25
N LEU A 174 15.10 -0.63 37.01
CA LEU A 174 14.76 0.29 35.93
C LEU A 174 13.28 0.22 35.51
N ASN A 175 12.63 -0.94 35.65
CA ASN A 175 11.19 -1.09 35.39
C ASN A 175 10.30 -0.47 36.47
N ASN A 176 10.85 0.02 37.59
CA ASN A 176 10.08 0.83 38.54
C ASN A 176 9.77 2.22 37.94
N VAL A 177 8.72 2.30 37.12
CA VAL A 177 8.29 3.50 36.39
C VAL A 177 7.88 4.67 37.29
N LYS A 178 7.70 4.46 38.60
CA LYS A 178 7.42 5.54 39.57
C LYS A 178 8.68 6.35 39.91
N GLN A 179 9.87 5.83 39.60
CA GLN A 179 11.14 6.47 39.89
C GLN A 179 11.83 6.87 38.60
N ILE A 180 12.46 8.05 38.62
CA ILE A 180 13.34 8.50 37.54
C ILE A 180 14.75 8.02 37.86
N HIS A 181 15.33 7.26 36.94
CA HIS A 181 16.66 6.70 37.06
C HIS A 181 17.66 7.47 36.21
N THR A 182 18.92 7.45 36.64
CA THR A 182 20.09 7.74 35.80
C THR A 182 20.94 6.49 35.66
N VAL A 183 21.67 6.36 34.56
CA VAL A 183 22.57 5.22 34.30
C VAL A 183 23.94 5.73 33.86
N ASP A 184 24.97 4.89 34.02
CA ASP A 184 26.36 5.25 33.69
C ASP A 184 26.55 5.45 32.18
N TYR A 185 26.04 4.52 31.36
CA TYR A 185 26.14 4.60 29.90
C TYR A 185 24.85 4.17 29.21
N VAL A 186 24.56 4.83 28.09
CA VAL A 186 23.52 4.43 27.15
C VAL A 186 24.14 4.20 25.78
N VAL A 187 23.95 3.00 25.23
CA VAL A 187 24.46 2.60 23.91
C VAL A 187 23.31 2.19 23.01
N LEU A 188 23.23 2.81 21.84
CA LEU A 188 22.37 2.41 20.75
C LEU A 188 23.10 1.32 19.93
N MET A 189 22.57 0.10 19.98
CA MET A 189 23.09 -1.03 19.21
C MET A 189 22.47 -1.01 17.82
N VAL A 190 23.28 -0.77 16.78
CA VAL A 190 22.83 -0.71 15.38
C VAL A 190 23.36 -1.92 14.62
N ILE A 191 22.64 -2.38 13.62
CA ILE A 191 23.08 -3.46 12.72
C ILE A 191 23.69 -2.83 11.47
N GLU A 192 24.86 -3.30 11.08
CA GLU A 192 25.58 -2.90 9.88
C GLU A 192 25.67 -4.09 8.91
N SER A 193 25.25 -3.89 7.66
CA SER A 193 25.35 -4.88 6.58
C SER A 193 25.78 -4.22 5.28
N LYS A 194 26.76 -4.79 4.57
CA LYS A 194 27.26 -4.29 3.28
C LYS A 194 26.16 -4.16 2.22
N ASP A 195 25.20 -5.08 2.22
CA ASP A 195 24.09 -5.16 1.26
C ASP A 195 22.78 -4.54 1.78
N ASN A 196 22.77 -4.01 3.00
CA ASN A 196 21.57 -3.53 3.69
C ASN A 196 20.43 -4.57 3.76
N LYS A 197 20.78 -5.86 3.92
CA LYS A 197 19.83 -6.97 4.06
C LYS A 197 20.15 -7.88 5.25
N MET A 198 19.08 -8.37 5.86
CA MET A 198 19.12 -9.42 6.89
C MET A 198 18.05 -10.47 6.55
N LEU A 199 18.49 -11.55 5.91
CA LEU A 199 17.63 -12.66 5.53
C LEU A 199 17.56 -13.67 6.69
N LEU A 200 16.36 -13.88 7.22
CA LEU A 200 16.05 -14.71 8.38
C LEU A 200 15.93 -16.21 8.01
N GLY A 201 16.83 -16.66 7.12
CA GLY A 201 16.94 -18.06 6.70
C GLY A 201 16.30 -18.37 5.35
N ILE A 202 16.14 -19.68 5.10
CA ILE A 202 15.65 -20.23 3.84
C ILE A 202 14.23 -20.77 4.02
N ARG A 203 13.31 -20.36 3.14
CA ARG A 203 11.93 -20.86 3.08
C ARG A 203 11.70 -21.66 1.79
N PRO A 204 11.07 -22.84 1.85
CA PRO A 204 10.66 -23.58 0.67
C PRO A 204 9.61 -22.78 -0.12
N HIS A 205 9.75 -22.78 -1.45
CA HIS A 205 8.86 -22.14 -2.40
C HIS A 205 8.55 -23.14 -3.51
N HIS A 206 7.31 -23.17 -3.98
CA HIS A 206 6.95 -23.89 -5.19
C HIS A 206 6.00 -23.04 -6.04
N LYS A 207 6.12 -23.16 -7.37
CA LYS A 207 5.36 -22.32 -8.32
C LYS A 207 3.84 -22.46 -8.16
N VAL A 208 3.38 -23.67 -7.86
CA VAL A 208 1.93 -23.97 -7.70
C VAL A 208 1.56 -24.09 -6.23
N ASP A 209 2.39 -24.74 -5.42
CA ASP A 209 2.15 -24.96 -3.99
C ASP A 209 2.82 -23.85 -3.18
N ILE A 210 2.21 -22.67 -3.25
CA ILE A 210 2.68 -21.50 -2.52
C ILE A 210 2.44 -21.76 -1.03
N LYS A 211 3.51 -21.82 -0.24
CA LYS A 211 3.42 -22.05 1.21
C LYS A 211 3.21 -20.72 1.93
N ILE A 212 2.51 -20.75 3.06
CA ILE A 212 2.36 -19.59 3.96
C ILE A 212 3.30 -19.72 5.16
N GLY A 213 3.72 -18.58 5.72
CA GLY A 213 4.55 -18.52 6.90
C GLY A 213 4.50 -17.14 7.56
N LEU A 214 5.37 -16.94 8.56
CA LEU A 214 5.41 -15.69 9.33
C LEU A 214 6.39 -14.68 8.73
N CYS A 215 5.96 -13.43 8.65
CA CYS A 215 6.84 -12.27 8.47
C CYS A 215 6.81 -11.39 9.73
N PRO A 216 7.94 -10.73 10.07
CA PRO A 216 7.92 -9.60 10.99
C PRO A 216 6.89 -8.55 10.59
N TYR A 217 6.30 -7.88 11.56
CA TYR A 217 5.31 -6.83 11.36
C TYR A 217 5.55 -5.63 12.31
N ILE A 218 4.59 -4.72 12.41
CA ILE A 218 4.80 -3.38 12.98
C ILE A 218 5.34 -3.37 14.42
N ARG A 219 5.00 -4.38 15.25
CA ARG A 219 5.41 -4.51 16.66
C ARG A 219 6.45 -5.61 16.90
N TRP A 220 7.18 -6.00 15.85
CA TRP A 220 8.32 -6.91 15.97
C TRP A 220 9.50 -6.30 16.76
N VAL A 221 9.55 -4.97 16.81
CA VAL A 221 10.55 -4.15 17.54
C VAL A 221 9.89 -3.43 18.73
N PRO A 222 10.65 -2.92 19.71
CA PRO A 222 10.10 -2.18 20.85
C PRO A 222 9.22 -1.01 20.39
N GLU A 223 7.96 -0.97 20.85
CA GLU A 223 6.95 0.00 20.39
C GLU A 223 7.35 1.46 20.65
N LYS A 224 8.00 1.72 21.80
CA LYS A 224 8.48 3.05 22.17
C LYS A 224 9.93 3.31 21.76
N GLY A 225 10.59 2.31 21.15
CA GLY A 225 12.00 2.35 20.78
C GLY A 225 12.33 3.37 19.68
N LEU A 226 13.64 3.54 19.43
CA LEU A 226 14.14 4.39 18.35
C LEU A 226 14.02 3.74 16.96
N TYR A 227 13.78 2.43 16.91
CA TYR A 227 13.66 1.68 15.67
C TYR A 227 12.20 1.42 15.32
N LYS A 228 11.96 1.24 14.03
CA LYS A 228 10.63 0.92 13.50
C LYS A 228 10.75 -0.18 12.46
N PHE A 229 9.81 -1.11 12.47
CA PHE A 229 9.64 -2.02 11.37
C PHE A 229 8.52 -1.52 10.45
N ILE A 230 8.84 -1.35 9.16
CA ILE A 230 7.87 -0.92 8.14
C ILE A 230 7.67 -2.08 7.16
N PRO A 231 6.53 -2.78 7.21
CA PRO A 231 6.22 -3.84 6.24
C PRO A 231 6.25 -3.32 4.80
N GLU A 232 6.60 -4.18 3.84
CA GLU A 232 6.50 -3.83 2.41
C GLU A 232 5.05 -3.52 2.02
N ASP A 233 4.85 -2.66 1.01
CA ASP A 233 3.51 -2.22 0.59
C ASP A 233 2.61 -3.42 0.21
N HIS A 234 3.20 -4.49 -0.33
CA HIS A 234 2.48 -5.72 -0.70
C HIS A 234 2.22 -6.68 0.46
N ILE A 235 2.62 -6.32 1.70
CA ILE A 235 2.41 -7.11 2.93
C ILE A 235 1.58 -6.32 3.94
N LYS A 236 1.77 -5.00 4.01
CA LYS A 236 1.24 -4.13 5.07
C LYS A 236 -0.22 -4.40 5.42
N ASP A 237 -1.06 -4.64 4.41
CA ASP A 237 -2.49 -4.90 4.59
C ASP A 237 -2.93 -6.23 3.94
N ASN A 238 -1.97 -7.13 3.71
CA ASN A 238 -2.08 -8.23 2.76
C ASN A 238 -1.73 -9.59 3.38
N GLY A 239 -2.34 -9.89 4.53
CA GLY A 239 -2.14 -11.13 5.27
C GLY A 239 -3.06 -11.22 6.49
N TYR A 240 -2.82 -12.23 7.33
CA TYR A 240 -3.58 -12.45 8.58
C TYR A 240 -2.73 -12.12 9.81
N VAL A 241 -3.32 -11.42 10.77
CA VAL A 241 -2.67 -11.03 12.02
C VAL A 241 -3.48 -11.58 13.20
N GLU A 242 -2.79 -12.11 14.21
CA GLU A 242 -3.44 -12.59 15.43
C GLU A 242 -3.28 -11.58 16.57
N LYS A 243 -4.41 -11.24 17.22
CA LYS A 243 -4.44 -10.21 18.28
C LYS A 243 -3.56 -10.59 19.47
N GLU A 244 -3.48 -11.88 19.81
CA GLU A 244 -2.66 -12.40 20.90
C GLU A 244 -1.18 -12.07 20.74
N ASN A 245 -0.70 -12.04 19.49
CA ASN A 245 0.68 -11.70 19.17
C ASN A 245 0.93 -10.19 19.11
N ARG A 246 -0.10 -9.37 19.38
CA ARG A 246 -0.05 -7.90 19.41
C ARG A 246 0.51 -7.30 18.11
N PHE A 247 0.20 -7.86 16.95
CA PHE A 247 0.69 -7.38 15.64
C PHE A 247 2.22 -7.37 15.50
N ALA A 248 2.94 -8.25 16.21
CA ALA A 248 4.38 -8.40 15.99
C ALA A 248 4.71 -9.20 14.72
N HIS A 249 3.79 -10.06 14.26
CA HIS A 249 3.95 -10.87 13.05
C HIS A 249 2.68 -10.91 12.21
N ILE A 250 2.84 -11.24 10.94
CA ILE A 250 1.76 -11.42 9.95
C ILE A 250 1.97 -12.73 9.20
N VAL A 251 0.89 -13.48 8.98
CA VAL A 251 0.88 -14.68 8.14
C VAL A 251 0.73 -14.25 6.69
N VAL A 252 1.70 -14.64 5.85
CA VAL A 252 1.72 -14.29 4.43
C VAL A 252 2.14 -15.47 3.55
N PRO A 253 1.68 -15.52 2.30
CA PRO A 253 2.16 -16.46 1.30
C PRO A 253 3.55 -16.05 0.81
N PHE A 254 4.49 -16.99 0.80
CA PHE A 254 5.81 -16.79 0.24
C PHE A 254 5.78 -17.02 -1.27
N TYR A 255 5.31 -16.03 -2.03
CA TYR A 255 5.27 -16.07 -3.50
C TYR A 255 6.29 -15.12 -4.13
N LYS A 256 6.80 -15.48 -5.31
CA LYS A 256 7.69 -14.62 -6.09
C LYS A 256 6.94 -13.52 -6.83
N LYS A 257 6.73 -12.38 -6.17
CA LYS A 257 6.10 -11.19 -6.80
C LYS A 257 6.82 -10.77 -8.08
N ASN A 258 8.14 -10.64 -8.01
CA ASN A 258 9.00 -10.35 -9.16
C ASN A 258 9.64 -11.66 -9.62
N GLY A 259 8.94 -12.45 -10.44
CA GLY A 259 9.46 -13.53 -11.32
C GLY A 259 10.70 -14.30 -10.88
N ASP A 260 11.84 -13.61 -10.95
CA ASP A 260 13.20 -14.11 -10.90
C ASP A 260 13.88 -13.94 -9.52
N SER A 261 13.28 -13.22 -8.57
CA SER A 261 13.87 -13.02 -7.24
C SER A 261 13.72 -14.27 -6.39
N ASN A 262 14.84 -14.78 -5.87
CA ASN A 262 14.86 -15.77 -4.79
C ASN A 262 14.80 -15.12 -3.40
N GLU A 263 14.50 -13.83 -3.30
CA GLU A 263 14.34 -13.13 -2.04
C GLU A 263 12.88 -12.70 -1.85
N PHE A 264 12.35 -12.98 -0.67
CA PHE A 264 11.04 -12.51 -0.21
C PHE A 264 11.25 -11.51 0.92
N ILE A 265 11.03 -10.22 0.65
CA ILE A 265 11.26 -9.16 1.63
C ILE A 265 9.97 -8.86 2.39
N CYS A 266 10.01 -9.05 3.71
CA CYS A 266 8.89 -8.75 4.60
C CYS A 266 8.71 -7.24 4.83
N GLY A 267 9.82 -6.49 4.91
CA GLY A 267 9.80 -5.07 5.22
C GLY A 267 11.18 -4.48 5.48
N LYS A 268 11.18 -3.25 6.00
CA LYS A 268 12.36 -2.45 6.28
C LYS A 268 12.46 -2.19 7.77
N PHE A 269 13.60 -2.57 8.34
CA PHE A 269 14.02 -2.17 9.68
C PHE A 269 14.67 -0.79 9.61
N LYS A 270 13.93 0.21 10.07
CA LYS A 270 14.36 1.61 10.13
C LYS A 270 15.27 1.82 11.32
N GLN A 271 16.52 2.11 11.01
CA GLN A 271 17.55 2.48 11.98
C GLN A 271 17.79 3.99 11.93
N LEU A 272 18.22 4.56 13.03
CA LEU A 272 18.37 6.00 13.15
C LEU A 272 19.79 6.43 12.75
N GLN A 273 19.93 7.27 11.71
CA GLN A 273 21.23 7.68 11.12
C GLN A 273 22.06 6.56 10.45
N PHE A 274 21.49 5.35 10.32
CA PHE A 274 22.08 4.24 9.57
C PHE A 274 21.18 3.86 8.40
N PRO A 275 21.72 3.22 7.34
CA PRO A 275 20.90 2.67 6.28
C PRO A 275 19.81 1.74 6.83
N ASP A 276 18.65 1.79 6.19
CA ASP A 276 17.57 0.84 6.46
C ASP A 276 18.02 -0.56 6.07
N ILE A 277 17.62 -1.57 6.84
CA ILE A 277 17.89 -2.96 6.53
C ILE A 277 16.61 -3.62 6.03
N HIS A 278 16.68 -4.27 4.88
CA HIS A 278 15.59 -5.10 4.38
C HIS A 278 15.60 -6.43 5.12
N ILE A 279 14.48 -6.78 5.73
CA ILE A 279 14.28 -8.05 6.45
C ILE A 279 13.44 -8.96 5.57
N GLY A 280 13.85 -10.21 5.43
CA GLY A 280 13.16 -11.15 4.55
C GLY A 280 13.68 -12.57 4.65
N TYR A 281 13.46 -13.34 3.59
CA TYR A 281 13.87 -14.73 3.47
C TYR A 281 14.48 -15.01 2.11
N THR A 282 15.37 -15.99 2.06
CA THR A 282 15.75 -16.64 0.80
C THR A 282 14.71 -17.71 0.49
N LEU A 283 14.18 -17.72 -0.72
CA LEU A 283 13.29 -18.75 -1.25
C LEU A 283 14.12 -19.83 -1.93
N ARG A 284 13.86 -21.09 -1.58
CA ARG A 284 14.43 -22.27 -2.23
C ARG A 284 13.33 -23.02 -2.96
N GLU A 285 13.51 -23.25 -4.25
CA GLU A 285 12.58 -24.07 -5.02
C GLU A 285 12.48 -25.48 -4.43
N ASP A 286 11.25 -25.92 -4.24
CA ASP A 286 10.88 -27.22 -3.72
C ASP A 286 10.28 -28.07 -4.86
N ILE A 287 10.48 -29.38 -4.80
CA ILE A 287 9.94 -30.31 -5.81
C ILE A 287 8.59 -30.79 -5.28
N GLY A 288 7.54 -30.03 -5.60
CA GLY A 288 6.17 -30.36 -5.20
C GLY A 288 5.28 -30.61 -6.41
N ASN A 289 4.40 -31.61 -6.32
CA ASN A 289 3.36 -31.86 -7.33
C ASN A 289 1.97 -31.65 -6.71
N LYS A 290 1.63 -30.41 -6.37
CA LYS A 290 0.25 -30.07 -5.98
C LYS A 290 -0.55 -29.74 -7.24
N GLN A 291 -1.68 -30.40 -7.42
CA GLN A 291 -2.61 -30.10 -8.51
C GLN A 291 -3.62 -29.04 -8.08
N ILE A 292 -4.00 -28.20 -9.05
CA ILE A 292 -5.14 -27.30 -8.90
C ILE A 292 -6.39 -28.18 -8.84
N SER A 293 -7.18 -28.02 -7.79
CA SER A 293 -8.42 -28.79 -7.62
C SER A 293 -9.57 -28.15 -8.43
N ARG A 294 -10.72 -28.83 -8.45
CA ARG A 294 -11.92 -28.45 -9.21
C ARG A 294 -12.25 -26.95 -9.17
N TYR A 295 -12.89 -26.48 -10.24
CA TYR A 295 -13.51 -25.16 -10.33
C TYR A 295 -14.49 -24.91 -9.19
N ILE A 296 -14.60 -23.65 -8.79
CA ILE A 296 -15.58 -23.16 -7.84
C ILE A 296 -16.39 -22.03 -8.47
N ASN A 297 -17.72 -22.11 -8.36
CA ASN A 297 -18.62 -21.04 -8.76
C ASN A 297 -18.82 -20.08 -7.57
N PRO A 298 -18.30 -18.83 -7.64
CA PRO A 298 -18.39 -17.88 -6.52
C PRO A 298 -19.81 -17.46 -6.14
N LEU A 299 -20.81 -17.76 -6.98
CA LEU A 299 -22.21 -17.48 -6.72
C LEU A 299 -22.90 -18.55 -5.86
N HIS A 300 -22.43 -19.80 -5.88
CA HIS A 300 -23.15 -20.90 -5.23
C HIS A 300 -22.29 -21.70 -4.26
N ASP A 301 -20.99 -21.79 -4.52
CA ASP A 301 -20.12 -22.70 -3.81
C ASP A 301 -19.45 -22.02 -2.62
N GLU A 302 -19.16 -22.81 -1.59
CA GLU A 302 -18.42 -22.40 -0.41
C GLU A 302 -16.90 -22.48 -0.62
N LEU A 303 -16.17 -21.52 -0.03
CA LEU A 303 -14.71 -21.50 -0.01
C LEU A 303 -14.12 -22.54 0.97
N LYS A 304 -14.37 -23.83 0.73
CA LYS A 304 -13.83 -24.93 1.52
C LYS A 304 -13.20 -26.02 0.66
N CYS A 305 -12.29 -26.77 1.27
CA CYS A 305 -11.86 -28.05 0.72
C CYS A 305 -12.87 -29.14 1.14
N ASN A 306 -13.09 -30.16 0.31
CA ASN A 306 -14.19 -31.14 0.49
C ASN A 306 -14.21 -31.88 1.85
N TYR A 307 -13.11 -31.87 2.61
CA TYR A 307 -12.94 -32.65 3.84
C TYR A 307 -12.43 -31.83 5.03
N LEU A 308 -12.35 -30.50 4.92
CA LEU A 308 -11.71 -29.67 5.94
C LEU A 308 -12.69 -28.66 6.50
N GLY A 309 -13.10 -28.89 7.76
CA GLY A 309 -13.64 -27.92 8.71
C GLY A 309 -14.70 -26.91 8.24
N PRO A 310 -15.08 -25.96 9.10
CA PRO A 310 -15.81 -24.77 8.68
C PRO A 310 -14.90 -23.81 7.89
N ILE A 311 -15.48 -22.91 7.09
CA ILE A 311 -14.71 -21.90 6.34
C ILE A 311 -13.86 -21.03 7.29
N SER A 312 -14.35 -20.76 8.50
CA SER A 312 -13.66 -19.98 9.52
C SER A 312 -12.40 -20.64 10.09
N SER A 313 -12.16 -21.93 9.85
CA SER A 313 -10.93 -22.61 10.27
C SER A 313 -9.84 -22.58 9.19
N HIS A 314 -9.85 -21.61 8.29
CA HIS A 314 -8.90 -21.55 7.19
C HIS A 314 -8.41 -20.13 6.94
N TYR A 315 -7.20 -20.05 6.40
CA TYR A 315 -6.72 -18.86 5.72
C TYR A 315 -6.94 -19.00 4.23
N HIS A 316 -7.48 -17.96 3.62
CA HIS A 316 -7.75 -17.91 2.18
C HIS A 316 -6.94 -16.79 1.54
N PHE A 317 -6.34 -17.09 0.41
CA PHE A 317 -5.66 -16.11 -0.43
C PHE A 317 -6.08 -16.28 -1.88
N GLY A 318 -6.41 -15.18 -2.54
CA GLY A 318 -6.70 -15.15 -3.95
C GLY A 318 -5.48 -14.71 -4.75
N TYR A 319 -5.06 -15.55 -5.69
CA TYR A 319 -3.89 -15.36 -6.54
C TYR A 319 -4.28 -15.03 -7.97
N MET A 320 -3.59 -14.07 -8.58
CA MET A 320 -3.67 -13.76 -10.00
C MET A 320 -2.27 -13.70 -10.60
N GLU A 321 -2.11 -14.36 -11.74
CA GLU A 321 -0.88 -14.35 -12.52
C GLU A 321 -0.84 -13.11 -13.44
N THR A 322 0.36 -12.75 -13.92
CA THR A 322 0.57 -11.58 -14.79
C THR A 322 -0.32 -11.52 -16.04
N ASN A 323 -0.73 -12.66 -16.60
CA ASN A 323 -1.59 -12.69 -17.79
C ASN A 323 -3.09 -12.66 -17.48
N THR A 324 -3.50 -12.76 -16.21
CA THR A 324 -4.92 -12.77 -15.82
C THR A 324 -5.43 -11.41 -15.37
N ASN A 325 -4.55 -10.42 -15.15
CA ASN A 325 -4.93 -9.06 -14.78
C ASN A 325 -4.33 -7.97 -15.70
N TYR A 326 -5.05 -6.85 -15.86
CA TYR A 326 -4.64 -5.77 -16.77
C TYR A 326 -3.37 -5.04 -16.33
N MET A 327 -3.00 -5.11 -15.05
CA MET A 327 -1.78 -4.48 -14.52
C MET A 327 -0.52 -5.28 -14.87
N SER A 328 -0.69 -6.54 -15.31
CA SER A 328 0.41 -7.44 -15.64
C SER A 328 1.34 -7.73 -14.45
N GLU A 329 0.78 -7.78 -13.25
CA GLU A 329 1.50 -8.06 -12.00
C GLU A 329 1.07 -9.41 -11.41
N ARG A 330 1.91 -10.04 -10.59
CA ARG A 330 1.45 -11.13 -9.71
C ARG A 330 0.81 -10.54 -8.48
N ILE A 331 -0.44 -10.91 -8.23
CA ILE A 331 -1.24 -10.40 -7.12
C ILE A 331 -1.61 -11.57 -6.24
N MET A 332 -1.52 -11.37 -4.93
CA MET A 332 -1.95 -12.33 -3.93
C MET A 332 -2.61 -11.53 -2.82
N GLU A 333 -3.90 -11.73 -2.58
CA GLU A 333 -4.71 -10.94 -1.64
C GLU A 333 -5.45 -11.85 -0.65
N PRO A 334 -5.52 -11.52 0.66
CA PRO A 334 -6.27 -12.31 1.62
C PRO A 334 -7.78 -12.17 1.37
N ILE A 335 -8.50 -13.27 1.57
CA ILE A 335 -9.97 -13.31 1.51
C ILE A 335 -10.46 -13.57 2.94
N LYS A 336 -10.79 -12.51 3.68
CA LYS A 336 -10.96 -12.54 5.14
C LYS A 336 -12.29 -13.13 5.63
N VAL A 337 -12.74 -14.23 5.04
CA VAL A 337 -14.00 -14.90 5.43
C VAL A 337 -13.99 -15.35 6.89
N ARG A 338 -12.80 -15.71 7.43
CA ARG A 338 -12.62 -16.13 8.82
C ARG A 338 -13.00 -15.05 9.85
N GLU A 339 -12.84 -13.77 9.51
CA GLU A 339 -13.14 -12.66 10.43
C GLU A 339 -14.64 -12.29 10.44
N ASN A 340 -15.50 -13.11 9.81
CA ASN A 340 -16.88 -12.77 9.42
C ASN A 340 -16.96 -11.48 8.61
N ASP A 341 -15.85 -11.13 7.94
CA ASP A 341 -15.75 -9.97 7.09
C ASP A 341 -16.33 -10.33 5.71
N THR A 342 -17.45 -9.70 5.36
CA THR A 342 -18.11 -9.88 4.05
C THR A 342 -17.57 -8.93 2.99
N THR A 343 -16.53 -8.13 3.29
CA THR A 343 -16.04 -7.06 2.40
C THR A 343 -14.98 -7.51 1.38
N TYR A 344 -14.77 -8.80 1.22
CA TYR A 344 -13.83 -9.31 0.20
C TYR A 344 -14.46 -9.31 -1.19
N ASN A 345 -13.61 -9.22 -2.21
CA ASN A 345 -14.02 -9.34 -3.62
C ASN A 345 -13.37 -10.58 -4.25
N PHE A 346 -14.12 -11.25 -5.12
CA PHE A 346 -13.56 -12.21 -6.06
C PHE A 346 -13.18 -11.53 -7.36
N TYR A 347 -12.24 -12.13 -8.08
CA TYR A 347 -11.88 -11.68 -9.42
C TYR A 347 -11.90 -12.84 -10.42
N ALA A 348 -12.26 -12.55 -11.67
CA ALA A 348 -12.33 -13.55 -12.73
C ALA A 348 -10.97 -14.26 -12.93
N GLY A 349 -11.00 -15.60 -12.95
CA GLY A 349 -9.83 -16.47 -13.15
C GLY A 349 -8.81 -16.45 -12.00
N GLN A 350 -9.22 -15.96 -10.83
CA GLN A 350 -8.40 -15.99 -9.63
C GLN A 350 -8.31 -17.42 -9.08
N LEU A 351 -7.11 -17.81 -8.63
CA LEU A 351 -6.90 -19.07 -7.91
C LEU A 351 -7.04 -18.83 -6.42
N ILE A 352 -7.90 -19.59 -5.74
CA ILE A 352 -8.07 -19.51 -4.28
C ILE A 352 -7.21 -20.58 -3.62
N TYR A 353 -6.24 -20.13 -2.85
CA TYR A 353 -5.40 -20.91 -1.98
C TYR A 353 -6.04 -21.01 -0.60
N ILE A 354 -6.24 -22.24 -0.10
CA ILE A 354 -6.88 -22.50 1.19
C ILE A 354 -5.88 -23.26 2.08
N TYR A 355 -5.64 -22.75 3.28
CA TYR A 355 -4.68 -23.29 4.25
C TYR A 355 -5.35 -23.58 5.59
N ASN A 356 -4.89 -24.63 6.28
CA ASN A 356 -5.25 -24.86 7.68
C ASN A 356 -4.55 -23.82 8.58
N TRP A 357 -5.32 -23.17 9.45
CA TRP A 357 -4.82 -22.15 10.37
C TRP A 357 -4.22 -22.71 11.67
N GLU A 358 -4.57 -23.94 12.07
CA GLU A 358 -4.30 -24.50 13.42
C GLU A 358 -2.82 -24.45 13.83
N LYS A 359 -1.91 -24.71 12.88
CA LYS A 359 -0.47 -24.63 13.17
C LYS A 359 -0.03 -23.22 13.56
N PHE A 360 -0.65 -22.20 12.95
CA PHE A 360 -0.35 -20.82 13.29
C PHE A 360 -0.92 -20.43 14.65
N GLU A 361 -2.10 -20.91 15.03
CA GLU A 361 -2.65 -20.70 16.38
C GLU A 361 -1.64 -21.11 17.45
N PHE A 362 -1.08 -22.32 17.30
CA PHE A 362 -0.06 -22.82 18.21
C PHE A 362 1.22 -22.00 18.14
N ALA A 363 1.68 -21.65 16.93
CA ALA A 363 2.92 -20.93 16.71
C ALA A 363 2.90 -19.51 17.28
N PHE A 364 1.75 -18.83 17.24
CA PHE A 364 1.59 -17.45 17.72
C PHE A 364 1.67 -17.29 19.24
N LYS A 365 1.45 -18.38 20.00
CA LYS A 365 1.60 -18.39 21.46
C LYS A 365 3.03 -17.98 21.83
N ASN A 366 3.19 -17.22 22.91
CA ASN A 366 4.53 -16.85 23.38
C ASN A 366 5.24 -18.09 23.93
N LYS A 367 6.53 -18.23 23.65
CA LYS A 367 7.33 -19.36 24.13
C LYS A 367 7.56 -19.26 25.64
N ASN A 368 7.80 -18.05 26.13
CA ASN A 368 7.91 -17.70 27.54
C ASN A 368 7.61 -16.20 27.74
N LYS A 369 7.89 -15.65 28.92
CA LYS A 369 7.62 -14.24 29.25
C LYS A 369 8.49 -13.24 28.50
N HIS A 370 9.67 -13.68 28.01
CA HIS A 370 10.71 -12.87 27.37
C HIS A 370 10.79 -13.09 25.85
N GLU A 371 10.10 -14.09 25.32
CA GLU A 371 10.26 -14.55 23.95
C GLU A 371 8.92 -14.85 23.28
N ARG A 372 8.65 -14.16 22.17
CA ARG A 372 7.48 -14.42 21.31
C ARG A 372 7.63 -15.73 20.52
N LEU A 373 6.50 -16.20 20.02
CA LEU A 373 6.33 -17.37 19.14
C LEU A 373 6.88 -18.69 19.72
N ARG A 374 5.99 -19.67 19.85
CA ARG A 374 6.34 -21.04 20.24
C ARG A 374 6.98 -21.79 19.08
N ASP A 375 6.55 -21.51 17.85
CA ASP A 375 7.15 -22.03 16.63
C ASP A 375 7.48 -20.91 15.63
N PRO A 376 8.68 -20.31 15.72
CA PRO A 376 9.15 -19.32 14.74
C PRO A 376 9.34 -19.83 13.31
N ASN A 377 9.31 -21.15 13.09
CA ASN A 377 9.54 -21.76 11.79
C ASN A 377 8.27 -22.34 11.18
N VAL A 378 7.11 -22.03 11.76
CA VAL A 378 5.83 -22.50 11.24
C VAL A 378 5.68 -22.11 9.77
N ILE A 379 5.42 -23.14 8.96
CA ILE A 379 5.12 -23.05 7.54
C ILE A 379 3.97 -24.02 7.30
N GLU A 380 3.00 -23.60 6.50
CA GLU A 380 1.91 -24.46 6.08
C GLU A 380 1.84 -24.56 4.56
N GLU A 381 1.64 -25.78 4.08
CA GLU A 381 1.41 -26.10 2.67
C GLU A 381 -0.05 -25.86 2.32
N VAL A 382 -0.34 -25.61 1.04
CA VAL A 382 -1.73 -25.40 0.65
C VAL A 382 -2.54 -26.67 0.88
N SER A 383 -3.68 -26.55 1.54
CA SER A 383 -4.59 -27.68 1.76
C SER A 383 -5.26 -28.05 0.43
N CYS A 384 -5.84 -27.06 -0.25
CA CYS A 384 -6.30 -27.20 -1.64
C CYS A 384 -6.26 -25.85 -2.38
N ILE A 385 -6.19 -25.91 -3.71
CA ILE A 385 -6.25 -24.75 -4.60
C ILE A 385 -7.54 -24.86 -5.42
N LYS A 386 -8.36 -23.83 -5.48
CA LYS A 386 -9.60 -23.79 -6.28
C LYS A 386 -9.48 -22.77 -7.39
N GLU A 387 -9.93 -23.09 -8.59
CA GLU A 387 -9.99 -22.12 -9.68
C GLU A 387 -11.36 -21.46 -9.74
N LEU A 388 -11.43 -20.14 -9.65
CA LEU A 388 -12.70 -19.44 -9.78
C LEU A 388 -13.18 -19.47 -11.22
N LYS A 389 -14.44 -19.90 -11.38
CA LYS A 389 -15.15 -19.87 -12.66
C LYS A 389 -15.12 -18.45 -13.22
N SER A 390 -14.57 -18.25 -14.42
CA SER A 390 -14.37 -16.93 -15.03
C SER A 390 -15.47 -16.52 -16.03
N ASP A 391 -16.36 -17.44 -16.39
CA ASP A 391 -17.41 -17.29 -17.39
C ASP A 391 -18.77 -16.86 -16.83
N ILE A 392 -18.76 -15.95 -15.84
CA ILE A 392 -19.98 -15.43 -15.22
C ILE A 392 -20.59 -14.33 -16.08
N LYS A 393 -21.82 -14.53 -16.56
CA LYS A 393 -22.55 -13.50 -17.33
C LYS A 393 -22.85 -12.29 -16.45
N ALA A 394 -22.48 -11.10 -16.91
CA ALA A 394 -22.62 -9.89 -16.12
C ALA A 394 -22.73 -8.61 -16.97
N TYR A 395 -23.26 -7.58 -16.34
CA TYR A 395 -23.24 -6.20 -16.80
C TYR A 395 -22.15 -5.43 -16.06
N ILE A 396 -21.40 -4.59 -16.77
CA ILE A 396 -20.46 -3.64 -16.17
C ILE A 396 -21.11 -2.27 -16.20
N LEU A 397 -21.41 -1.74 -15.01
CA LEU A 397 -22.25 -0.56 -14.83
C LEU A 397 -21.48 0.55 -14.10
N PRO A 398 -21.54 1.81 -14.59
CA PRO A 398 -21.01 2.94 -13.85
C PRO A 398 -21.82 3.17 -12.58
N THR A 399 -21.15 3.09 -11.43
CA THR A 399 -21.77 2.94 -10.12
C THR A 399 -21.16 3.89 -9.10
N ILE A 400 -22.00 4.53 -8.29
CA ILE A 400 -21.63 5.15 -7.01
C ILE A 400 -22.02 4.20 -5.86
N GLY A 401 -21.14 3.93 -4.90
CA GLY A 401 -21.44 2.96 -3.84
C GLY A 401 -21.59 1.52 -4.37
N SER A 402 -22.70 0.84 -4.02
CA SER A 402 -23.01 -0.54 -4.41
C SER A 402 -23.82 -0.63 -5.71
N VAL A 403 -23.57 -1.66 -6.51
CA VAL A 403 -24.26 -1.91 -7.79
C VAL A 403 -25.71 -2.38 -7.61
N GLU A 404 -26.08 -2.83 -6.40
CA GLU A 404 -27.45 -3.22 -6.07
C GLU A 404 -28.42 -2.04 -6.06
N THR A 405 -27.90 -0.83 -5.86
CA THR A 405 -28.70 0.40 -5.91
C THR A 405 -29.20 0.74 -7.33
N ILE A 406 -28.58 0.16 -8.37
CA ILE A 406 -28.97 0.39 -9.76
C ILE A 406 -30.12 -0.55 -10.11
N LYS A 407 -31.26 0.02 -10.46
CA LYS A 407 -32.46 -0.70 -10.86
C LYS A 407 -32.48 -0.92 -12.38
N LYS A 408 -33.22 -1.94 -12.83
CA LYS A 408 -33.48 -2.20 -14.24
C LYS A 408 -34.98 -2.02 -14.50
N HIS A 409 -35.33 -1.20 -15.48
CA HIS A 409 -36.72 -1.00 -15.89
C HIS A 409 -37.15 -2.15 -16.81
N GLU A 410 -38.12 -2.97 -16.38
CA GLU A 410 -38.48 -4.22 -17.08
C GLU A 410 -38.99 -3.99 -18.51
N GLY A 411 -39.88 -3.01 -18.72
CA GLY A 411 -40.46 -2.76 -20.05
C GLY A 411 -39.55 -2.04 -21.05
N LYS A 412 -38.49 -1.37 -20.58
CA LYS A 412 -37.60 -0.53 -21.41
C LYS A 412 -36.17 -1.07 -21.50
N ASN A 413 -35.85 -2.08 -20.68
CA ASN A 413 -34.51 -2.68 -20.60
C ASN A 413 -33.38 -1.66 -20.31
N ILE A 414 -33.67 -0.59 -19.56
CA ILE A 414 -32.69 0.44 -19.17
C ILE A 414 -32.29 0.31 -17.70
N PHE A 415 -31.03 0.59 -17.39
CA PHE A 415 -30.54 0.69 -16.03
C PHE A 415 -30.61 2.13 -15.53
N TYR A 416 -31.04 2.32 -14.29
CA TYR A 416 -31.19 3.65 -13.71
C TYR A 416 -30.96 3.65 -12.20
N ARG A 417 -30.69 4.84 -11.67
CA ARG A 417 -30.67 5.15 -10.25
C ARG A 417 -31.30 6.53 -10.02
N LEU A 418 -32.23 6.60 -9.08
CA LEU A 418 -32.73 7.88 -8.56
C LEU A 418 -31.77 8.37 -7.47
N VAL A 419 -31.29 9.60 -7.60
CA VAL A 419 -30.41 10.24 -6.62
C VAL A 419 -31.26 10.89 -5.54
N LYS A 420 -31.21 10.35 -4.33
CA LYS A 420 -32.04 10.78 -3.20
C LYS A 420 -31.53 12.05 -2.56
N SER A 421 -32.39 12.73 -1.80
CA SER A 421 -32.04 13.98 -1.13
C SER A 421 -30.89 13.86 -0.12
N ASP A 422 -30.71 12.72 0.54
CA ASP A 422 -29.61 12.44 1.47
C ASP A 422 -28.29 12.14 0.75
N GLU A 423 -28.35 11.94 -0.56
CA GLU A 423 -27.18 11.72 -1.41
C GLU A 423 -26.66 13.01 -2.06
N LEU A 424 -27.39 14.13 -1.94
CA LEU A 424 -27.00 15.40 -2.55
C LEU A 424 -25.82 16.05 -1.81
N ASP A 425 -25.06 16.85 -2.56
CA ASP A 425 -23.91 17.65 -2.13
C ASP A 425 -22.69 16.83 -1.62
N ASN A 426 -22.79 15.50 -1.65
CA ASN A 426 -21.71 14.57 -1.33
C ASN A 426 -20.82 14.28 -2.55
N LYS A 427 -19.55 13.94 -2.28
CA LYS A 427 -18.62 13.43 -3.29
C LYS A 427 -18.63 11.91 -3.28
N TYR A 428 -18.87 11.31 -4.43
CA TYR A 428 -18.89 9.85 -4.58
C TYR A 428 -17.77 9.35 -5.47
N LEU A 429 -17.19 8.23 -5.07
CA LEU A 429 -16.35 7.42 -5.95
C LEU A 429 -17.21 6.81 -7.05
N PHE A 430 -16.91 7.14 -8.30
CA PHE A 430 -17.61 6.73 -9.49
C PHE A 430 -16.76 5.73 -10.29
N ARG A 431 -17.21 4.48 -10.32
CA ARG A 431 -16.42 3.35 -10.83
C ARG A 431 -17.28 2.35 -11.58
N CYS A 432 -16.67 1.57 -12.45
CA CYS A 432 -17.33 0.48 -13.18
C CYS A 432 -17.37 -0.77 -12.30
N LEU A 433 -18.57 -1.20 -11.91
CA LEU A 433 -18.80 -2.39 -11.09
C LEU A 433 -19.58 -3.45 -11.87
N THR A 434 -19.43 -4.70 -11.45
CA THR A 434 -20.02 -5.89 -12.04
C THR A 434 -21.36 -6.17 -11.37
N LYS A 435 -22.43 -6.24 -12.18
CA LYS A 435 -23.74 -6.74 -11.78
C LYS A 435 -23.98 -8.08 -12.49
N THR A 436 -24.02 -9.17 -11.75
CA THR A 436 -24.29 -10.49 -12.32
C THR A 436 -25.73 -10.59 -12.83
N VAL A 437 -25.98 -11.45 -13.82
CA VAL A 437 -27.35 -11.74 -14.28
C VAL A 437 -28.16 -12.46 -13.20
N GLU A 438 -27.51 -13.36 -12.46
CA GLU A 438 -28.07 -13.97 -11.26
C GLU A 438 -28.01 -13.01 -10.07
N ALA A 439 -28.71 -13.37 -8.98
CA ALA A 439 -28.71 -12.58 -7.74
C ALA A 439 -27.27 -12.28 -7.29
N ASN A 440 -26.92 -11.01 -7.35
CA ASN A 440 -25.56 -10.56 -7.14
C ASN A 440 -25.22 -10.63 -5.64
N LYS A 441 -24.01 -11.11 -5.35
CA LYS A 441 -23.46 -11.12 -4.00
C LYS A 441 -22.46 -9.97 -3.90
N GLY A 442 -22.40 -9.27 -2.77
CA GLY A 442 -21.52 -8.09 -2.62
C GLY A 442 -20.06 -8.35 -3.03
N HIS A 443 -19.55 -9.55 -2.76
CA HIS A 443 -18.20 -9.97 -3.15
C HIS A 443 -17.97 -10.15 -4.67
N MET A 444 -19.00 -9.99 -5.49
CA MET A 444 -18.93 -10.06 -6.96
C MET A 444 -18.86 -8.70 -7.62
N GLU A 445 -19.04 -7.59 -6.89
CA GLU A 445 -19.10 -6.25 -7.49
C GLU A 445 -17.83 -5.88 -8.26
N GLU A 446 -16.67 -6.41 -7.85
CA GLU A 446 -15.39 -6.14 -8.51
C GLU A 446 -14.90 -7.30 -9.39
N PHE A 447 -15.76 -8.26 -9.71
CA PHE A 447 -15.37 -9.52 -10.37
C PHE A 447 -14.54 -9.35 -11.66
N TYR A 448 -14.90 -8.42 -12.53
CA TYR A 448 -14.13 -8.13 -13.75
C TYR A 448 -13.16 -6.94 -13.63
N SER A 449 -13.04 -6.31 -12.46
CA SER A 449 -12.23 -5.10 -12.24
C SER A 449 -10.72 -5.30 -12.44
N ARG A 450 -10.24 -6.54 -12.29
CA ARG A 450 -8.84 -6.91 -12.54
C ARG A 450 -8.61 -7.41 -13.96
N SER A 451 -9.65 -7.90 -14.64
CA SER A 451 -9.56 -8.40 -16.02
C SER A 451 -9.64 -7.27 -17.05
N ALA A 452 -10.11 -6.09 -16.67
CA ALA A 452 -10.11 -4.93 -17.53
C ALA A 452 -9.93 -3.61 -16.77
N GLU A 453 -9.24 -2.67 -17.40
CA GLU A 453 -9.20 -1.27 -16.99
C GLU A 453 -10.38 -0.53 -17.65
N PHE A 454 -11.12 0.23 -16.84
CA PHE A 454 -12.31 0.94 -17.30
C PHE A 454 -12.17 2.46 -17.18
N MET A 455 -12.86 3.16 -18.06
CA MET A 455 -13.23 4.58 -17.91
C MET A 455 -14.75 4.73 -18.01
N ILE A 456 -15.29 5.81 -17.44
CA ILE A 456 -16.72 6.14 -17.56
C ILE A 456 -16.84 7.37 -18.44
N LYS A 457 -17.72 7.33 -19.44
CA LYS A 457 -18.07 8.48 -20.26
C LYS A 457 -19.49 8.94 -19.94
N ASN A 458 -19.67 10.26 -19.86
CA ASN A 458 -20.98 10.87 -19.93
C ASN A 458 -21.44 10.85 -21.41
N GLU A 459 -22.65 10.37 -21.67
CA GLU A 459 -23.20 10.34 -23.03
C GLU A 459 -23.81 11.70 -23.42
N GLU A 460 -24.14 12.56 -22.44
CA GLU A 460 -24.62 13.94 -22.67
C GLU A 460 -23.47 14.90 -23.02
N ASP A 461 -22.30 14.72 -22.39
CA ASP A 461 -21.09 15.48 -22.67
C ASP A 461 -19.88 14.54 -22.83
N PRO A 462 -19.55 14.15 -24.08
CA PRO A 462 -18.44 13.24 -24.36
C PRO A 462 -17.06 13.71 -23.88
N ASN A 463 -16.90 15.01 -23.56
CA ASN A 463 -15.66 15.54 -23.01
C ASN A 463 -15.50 15.23 -21.52
N VAL A 464 -16.60 14.94 -20.82
CA VAL A 464 -16.59 14.52 -19.42
C VAL A 464 -16.29 13.03 -19.34
N VAL A 465 -15.04 12.73 -18.99
CA VAL A 465 -14.52 11.36 -18.84
C VAL A 465 -14.00 11.17 -17.42
N TYR A 466 -14.49 10.12 -16.76
CA TYR A 466 -13.99 9.69 -15.46
C TYR A 466 -13.02 8.53 -15.65
N THR A 467 -11.85 8.66 -15.02
CA THR A 467 -10.77 7.67 -15.08
C THR A 467 -10.44 7.20 -13.67
N SER A 468 -9.56 6.21 -13.52
CA SER A 468 -9.12 5.73 -12.20
C SER A 468 -8.53 6.82 -11.29
N THR A 469 -8.02 7.92 -11.86
CA THR A 469 -7.47 9.08 -11.12
C THR A 469 -8.44 10.26 -11.01
N GLN A 470 -9.49 10.30 -11.82
CA GLN A 470 -10.54 11.32 -11.83
C GLN A 470 -11.89 10.61 -11.77
N ASN A 471 -12.22 10.10 -10.59
CA ASN A 471 -13.38 9.23 -10.36
C ASN A 471 -14.32 9.80 -9.29
N GLU A 472 -14.38 11.11 -9.14
CA GLU A 472 -15.34 11.74 -8.21
C GLU A 472 -16.50 12.38 -8.99
N ILE A 473 -17.73 12.05 -8.61
CA ILE A 473 -18.95 12.72 -9.08
C ILE A 473 -19.69 13.32 -7.90
N ASN A 474 -20.37 14.44 -8.11
CA ASN A 474 -21.16 15.13 -7.08
C ASN A 474 -22.48 15.61 -7.69
N PHE A 475 -23.60 15.20 -7.10
CA PHE A 475 -24.94 15.68 -7.45
C PHE A 475 -25.32 16.80 -6.49
N LYS A 476 -25.43 18.03 -7.00
CA LYS A 476 -25.71 19.20 -6.15
C LYS A 476 -27.21 19.47 -6.07
N ARG A 477 -27.65 19.95 -4.91
CA ARG A 477 -29.05 20.34 -4.71
C ARG A 477 -29.46 21.42 -5.72
N LYS A 478 -30.65 21.23 -6.31
CA LYS A 478 -31.23 22.11 -7.35
C LYS A 478 -30.36 22.26 -8.61
N LYS A 479 -29.23 21.57 -8.80
CA LYS A 479 -28.41 21.71 -10.01
C LYS A 479 -28.60 20.51 -10.90
N ILE A 480 -28.86 20.77 -12.18
CA ILE A 480 -29.06 19.71 -13.18
C ILE A 480 -27.76 19.05 -13.65
N ASN A 481 -26.61 19.66 -13.35
CA ASN A 481 -25.31 19.11 -13.71
C ASN A 481 -25.12 17.69 -13.15
N ASN A 482 -24.41 16.86 -13.91
CA ASN A 482 -24.10 15.46 -13.57
C ASN A 482 -25.29 14.48 -13.58
N TYR A 483 -26.53 14.95 -13.71
CA TYR A 483 -27.63 14.06 -14.13
C TYR A 483 -27.50 13.72 -15.61
N GLY A 484 -27.95 12.53 -15.98
CA GLY A 484 -27.83 12.02 -17.35
C GLY A 484 -27.40 10.57 -17.40
N SER A 485 -26.98 10.14 -18.58
CA SER A 485 -26.59 8.76 -18.83
C SER A 485 -25.08 8.59 -18.92
N TYR A 486 -24.60 7.49 -18.35
CA TYR A 486 -23.19 7.16 -18.27
C TYR A 486 -22.94 5.74 -18.74
N ARG A 487 -21.79 5.51 -19.38
CA ARG A 487 -21.38 4.18 -19.84
C ARG A 487 -19.92 3.90 -19.52
N CYS A 488 -19.66 2.68 -19.06
CA CYS A 488 -18.30 2.15 -18.93
C CYS A 488 -17.71 1.81 -20.31
N LYS A 489 -16.42 2.11 -20.51
CA LYS A 489 -15.64 1.70 -21.67
C LYS A 489 -14.36 1.01 -21.21
N ASP A 490 -14.06 -0.16 -21.78
CA ASP A 490 -12.82 -0.87 -21.56
C ASP A 490 -11.66 -0.17 -22.29
N VAL A 491 -10.55 0.03 -21.60
CA VAL A 491 -9.32 0.64 -22.13
C VAL A 491 -8.28 -0.44 -22.43
N LYS A 492 -8.10 -1.35 -21.46
CA LYS A 492 -7.16 -2.47 -21.53
C LYS A 492 -7.86 -3.71 -20.98
N THR A 493 -7.76 -4.83 -21.67
CA THR A 493 -8.42 -6.08 -21.29
C THR A 493 -7.43 -7.24 -21.25
N THR A 494 -7.78 -8.28 -20.50
CA THR A 494 -7.12 -9.59 -20.52
C THR A 494 -8.01 -10.61 -21.25
N PRO A 495 -7.48 -11.79 -21.61
CA PRO A 495 -8.29 -12.85 -22.23
C PRO A 495 -9.49 -13.33 -21.38
N LEU A 496 -9.49 -13.04 -20.08
CA LEU A 496 -10.59 -13.37 -19.17
C LEU A 496 -11.80 -12.43 -19.33
N PHE A 497 -11.59 -11.23 -19.88
CA PHE A 497 -12.67 -10.29 -20.17
C PHE A 497 -13.27 -10.57 -21.56
N ARG A 498 -14.23 -11.48 -21.61
CA ARG A 498 -14.87 -11.96 -22.85
C ARG A 498 -16.14 -11.17 -23.16
N LYS A 499 -16.16 -10.47 -24.30
CA LYS A 499 -17.26 -9.58 -24.71
C LYS A 499 -18.56 -10.32 -25.03
N GLU A 500 -18.50 -11.63 -25.23
CA GLU A 500 -19.68 -12.47 -25.50
C GLU A 500 -20.52 -12.75 -24.23
N ILE A 501 -19.92 -12.60 -23.04
CA ILE A 501 -20.58 -12.84 -21.75
C ILE A 501 -20.64 -11.61 -20.85
N VAL A 502 -19.87 -10.57 -21.15
CA VAL A 502 -19.84 -9.32 -20.40
C VAL A 502 -20.38 -8.18 -21.26
N THR A 503 -21.41 -7.50 -20.76
CA THR A 503 -22.03 -6.36 -21.45
C THR A 503 -21.70 -5.04 -20.74
N LEU A 504 -21.27 -4.02 -21.51
CA LEU A 504 -20.99 -2.67 -21.02
C LEU A 504 -22.22 -1.77 -21.26
N ASP A 505 -23.12 -1.76 -20.28
CA ASP A 505 -24.40 -1.07 -20.39
C ASP A 505 -24.39 0.34 -19.78
N MET A 506 -25.37 1.11 -20.24
CA MET A 506 -25.57 2.50 -19.85
C MET A 506 -26.47 2.58 -18.62
N VAL A 507 -26.14 3.50 -17.70
CA VAL A 507 -26.94 3.77 -16.50
C VAL A 507 -27.37 5.24 -16.48
N TYR A 508 -28.66 5.47 -16.28
CA TYR A 508 -29.22 6.79 -16.05
C TYR A 508 -29.13 7.16 -14.57
N TYR A 509 -28.46 8.27 -14.26
CA TYR A 509 -28.54 8.91 -12.95
C TYR A 509 -29.57 10.02 -13.04
N LEU A 510 -30.70 9.81 -12.35
CA LEU A 510 -31.90 10.62 -12.49
C LEU A 510 -32.23 11.34 -11.18
N PRO A 511 -32.89 12.51 -11.26
CA PRO A 511 -33.48 13.14 -10.09
C PRO A 511 -34.48 12.23 -9.39
N ASP A 512 -34.63 12.39 -8.07
CA ASP A 512 -35.72 11.74 -7.33
C ASP A 512 -37.09 12.26 -7.78
N GLU A 513 -38.13 11.50 -7.47
CA GLU A 513 -39.51 11.84 -7.85
C GLU A 513 -39.91 13.21 -7.26
N ASN A 514 -40.44 14.09 -8.11
CA ASN A 514 -40.80 15.48 -7.81
C ASN A 514 -39.64 16.33 -7.26
N ALA A 515 -38.39 16.04 -7.61
CA ALA A 515 -37.27 16.89 -7.26
C ALA A 515 -37.36 18.28 -7.94
N GLU A 516 -37.09 19.34 -7.18
CA GLU A 516 -36.98 20.71 -7.72
C GLU A 516 -35.55 20.94 -8.25
N MET A 517 -35.46 21.42 -9.48
CA MET A 517 -34.22 21.79 -10.16
C MET A 517 -34.23 23.26 -10.56
N GLU A 518 -33.05 23.88 -10.56
CA GLU A 518 -32.84 25.23 -11.07
C GLU A 518 -32.98 25.22 -12.58
N PHE A 519 -33.69 26.21 -13.09
CA PHE A 519 -33.81 26.44 -14.51
C PHE A 519 -32.43 26.82 -15.07
N VAL A 520 -31.89 26.00 -15.98
CA VAL A 520 -30.64 26.33 -16.67
C VAL A 520 -30.99 27.00 -17.99
N GLU A 521 -30.58 28.25 -18.17
CA GLU A 521 -30.70 28.94 -19.44
C GLU A 521 -29.78 28.28 -20.46
N SER A 522 -30.34 27.77 -21.56
CA SER A 522 -29.52 27.40 -22.72
C SER A 522 -29.02 28.68 -23.40
N HIS A 523 -27.69 28.81 -23.53
CA HIS A 523 -27.05 29.87 -24.31
C HIS A 523 -27.52 29.78 -25.76
N VAL A 524 -28.36 30.73 -26.12
CA VAL A 524 -28.73 31.06 -27.49
C VAL A 524 -28.47 32.56 -27.58
N ASP A 525 -27.81 32.99 -28.66
CA ASP A 525 -27.26 34.33 -28.89
C ASP A 525 -28.09 35.48 -28.27
N ASP A 526 -27.37 36.40 -27.61
CA ASP A 526 -27.77 37.48 -26.67
C ASP A 526 -28.86 38.50 -27.14
N THR A 527 -29.92 38.06 -27.80
CA THR A 527 -31.00 38.93 -28.30
C THR A 527 -32.35 38.73 -27.61
N TYR A 528 -32.51 37.71 -26.75
CA TYR A 528 -33.78 37.36 -26.12
C TYR A 528 -33.71 37.39 -24.60
N GLN A 529 -33.78 38.59 -24.00
CA GLN A 529 -33.55 38.79 -22.58
C GLN A 529 -34.79 38.60 -21.67
N SER A 530 -35.89 37.96 -22.12
CA SER A 530 -37.03 37.69 -21.23
C SER A 530 -38.01 36.62 -21.74
N ASP A 531 -37.50 35.47 -22.17
CA ASP A 531 -38.37 34.38 -22.64
C ASP A 531 -38.97 33.61 -21.45
N ILE A 532 -40.26 33.85 -21.20
CA ILE A 532 -41.10 33.13 -20.24
C ILE A 532 -41.40 31.76 -20.85
N GLY A 533 -40.75 30.71 -20.37
CA GLY A 533 -40.90 29.39 -20.99
C GLY A 533 -40.11 28.28 -20.31
N CYS A 534 -40.17 27.10 -20.91
CA CYS A 534 -39.50 25.88 -20.49
C CYS A 534 -38.46 25.44 -21.53
N ASN A 535 -37.36 24.82 -21.09
CA ASN A 535 -36.57 24.00 -22.01
C ASN A 535 -37.43 22.81 -22.44
N LYS A 536 -37.38 22.44 -23.73
CA LYS A 536 -38.13 21.29 -24.27
C LYS A 536 -37.61 19.96 -23.71
N GLN A 537 -36.30 19.86 -23.50
CA GLN A 537 -35.65 18.69 -22.95
C GLN A 537 -34.35 19.05 -22.22
N TYR A 538 -33.92 18.17 -21.31
CA TYR A 538 -32.62 18.16 -20.67
C TYR A 538 -31.90 16.86 -21.00
N GLY A 539 -30.92 16.96 -21.91
CA GLY A 539 -30.16 15.80 -22.38
C GLY A 539 -31.07 14.68 -22.90
N THR A 540 -30.69 13.43 -22.64
CA THR A 540 -31.51 12.24 -22.89
C THR A 540 -32.39 11.83 -21.72
N PHE A 541 -32.35 12.57 -20.60
CA PHE A 541 -32.91 12.11 -19.33
C PHE A 541 -34.13 12.87 -18.81
N GLY A 542 -34.54 13.96 -19.48
CA GLY A 542 -35.76 14.69 -19.12
C GLY A 542 -36.45 15.32 -20.33
N SER A 543 -37.68 14.93 -20.62
CA SER A 543 -38.54 15.54 -21.65
C SER A 543 -39.67 16.33 -21.01
N LEU A 544 -39.96 17.54 -21.49
CA LEU A 544 -41.04 18.37 -20.96
C LEU A 544 -42.39 17.63 -21.12
N LYS A 545 -43.07 17.41 -20.00
CA LYS A 545 -44.38 16.76 -19.93
C LYS A 545 -45.51 17.75 -19.67
N LYS A 546 -45.25 18.78 -18.87
CA LYS A 546 -46.26 19.80 -18.53
C LYS A 546 -45.61 21.14 -18.20
N MET A 547 -46.22 22.22 -18.64
CA MET A 547 -45.88 23.60 -18.29
C MET A 547 -47.06 24.21 -17.56
N THR A 548 -46.82 24.74 -16.36
CA THR A 548 -47.83 25.43 -15.55
C THR A 548 -47.40 26.87 -15.35
N ILE A 549 -48.25 27.81 -15.72
CA ILE A 549 -47.99 29.25 -15.57
C ILE A 549 -48.89 29.75 -14.45
N LYS A 550 -48.26 30.22 -13.37
CA LYS A 550 -48.95 30.86 -12.25
C LYS A 550 -48.80 32.37 -12.34
N PHE A 551 -49.90 33.07 -12.16
CA PHE A 551 -49.95 34.52 -12.11
C PHE A 551 -49.92 34.99 -10.65
N GLY A 552 -49.55 36.25 -10.43
CA GLY A 552 -49.61 36.86 -9.08
C GLY A 552 -51.02 36.73 -8.46
N GLU A 553 -51.09 36.85 -7.13
CA GLU A 553 -52.36 36.70 -6.39
C GLU A 553 -53.47 37.55 -7.00
N ASN A 554 -54.63 36.92 -7.25
CA ASN A 554 -55.83 37.54 -7.82
C ASN A 554 -55.70 38.10 -9.26
N VAL A 555 -54.65 37.76 -10.01
CA VAL A 555 -54.52 38.18 -11.42
C VAL A 555 -55.30 37.26 -12.36
N ARG A 556 -55.04 35.94 -12.31
CA ARG A 556 -55.68 34.93 -13.18
C ARG A 556 -55.45 33.51 -12.65
N ASP A 557 -56.33 32.58 -12.97
CA ASP A 557 -56.14 31.16 -12.70
C ASP A 557 -54.90 30.59 -13.41
N PRO A 558 -54.19 29.61 -12.81
CA PRO A 558 -53.04 28.98 -13.44
C PRO A 558 -53.40 28.30 -14.77
N ILE A 559 -52.56 28.50 -15.78
CA ILE A 559 -52.70 27.83 -17.08
C ILE A 559 -51.84 26.58 -17.08
N ASN A 560 -52.43 25.44 -17.44
CA ASN A 560 -51.73 24.18 -17.65
C ASN A 560 -51.66 23.88 -19.14
N ILE A 561 -50.46 23.55 -19.62
CA ILE A 561 -50.21 23.15 -21.01
C ILE A 561 -49.47 21.81 -20.97
N ASP A 562 -49.99 20.83 -21.69
CA ASP A 562 -49.51 19.45 -21.75
C ASP A 562 -49.28 18.96 -23.20
N ASP A 563 -49.89 19.61 -24.20
CA ASP A 563 -49.59 19.37 -25.62
C ASP A 563 -48.53 20.35 -26.14
N PHE A 564 -47.38 19.80 -26.54
CA PHE A 564 -46.25 20.52 -27.14
C PHE A 564 -45.94 20.05 -28.57
N SER A 565 -46.91 19.43 -29.25
CA SER A 565 -46.73 18.86 -30.59
C SER A 565 -46.52 19.95 -31.64
N ASN A 566 -47.26 21.06 -31.53
CA ASN A 566 -47.24 22.19 -32.46
C ASN A 566 -47.30 23.52 -31.70
N SER A 567 -46.81 24.59 -32.33
CA SER A 567 -47.03 25.97 -31.84
C SER A 567 -48.51 26.31 -31.87
N THR A 568 -48.96 27.09 -30.90
CA THR A 568 -50.36 27.53 -30.76
C THR A 568 -50.44 29.04 -30.55
N ASP A 569 -51.63 29.57 -30.34
CA ASP A 569 -51.80 30.98 -29.95
C ASP A 569 -51.26 31.28 -28.55
N THR A 570 -51.04 30.26 -27.71
CA THR A 570 -50.53 30.40 -26.34
C THR A 570 -49.05 30.09 -26.21
N ILE A 571 -48.51 29.20 -27.06
CA ILE A 571 -47.10 28.80 -27.00
C ILE A 571 -46.39 28.90 -28.35
N GLU A 572 -45.10 29.22 -28.31
CA GLU A 572 -44.20 29.19 -29.45
C GLU A 572 -43.06 28.20 -29.20
N ILE A 573 -42.82 27.29 -30.14
CA ILE A 573 -41.73 26.31 -30.06
C ILE A 573 -40.56 26.81 -30.90
N LYS A 574 -39.46 27.19 -30.24
CA LYS A 574 -38.24 27.71 -30.89
C LYS A 574 -37.00 27.12 -30.26
N GLU A 575 -36.07 26.64 -31.08
CA GLU A 575 -34.68 26.35 -30.68
C GLU A 575 -34.55 25.50 -29.40
N GLY A 576 -35.39 24.47 -29.26
CA GLY A 576 -35.37 23.58 -28.09
C GLY A 576 -35.99 24.18 -26.83
N LYS A 577 -36.71 25.31 -26.93
CA LYS A 577 -37.52 25.92 -25.88
C LYS A 577 -39.00 25.94 -26.26
N ILE A 578 -39.85 25.93 -25.23
CA ILE A 578 -41.29 26.16 -25.30
C ILE A 578 -41.56 27.50 -24.62
N LEU A 579 -41.90 28.50 -25.41
CA LEU A 579 -42.10 29.88 -24.97
C LEU A 579 -43.59 30.16 -24.80
N TYR A 580 -43.97 30.82 -23.72
CA TYR A 580 -45.32 31.29 -23.48
C TYR A 580 -45.50 32.71 -24.02
N LYS A 581 -46.55 32.92 -24.82
CA LYS A 581 -46.91 34.24 -25.36
C LYS A 581 -47.68 35.04 -24.31
N VAL A 582 -46.98 35.91 -23.60
CA VAL A 582 -47.53 36.61 -22.42
C VAL A 582 -48.44 37.76 -22.86
N PRO A 583 -49.67 37.86 -22.32
CA PRO A 583 -50.53 39.03 -22.50
C PRO A 583 -49.90 40.32 -21.95
N LYS A 584 -50.20 41.47 -22.57
CA LYS A 584 -49.53 42.76 -22.31
C LYS A 584 -49.70 43.33 -20.89
N ASP A 585 -50.61 42.80 -20.07
CA ASP A 585 -51.03 43.40 -18.79
C ASP A 585 -50.65 42.58 -17.54
N ILE A 586 -49.64 41.70 -17.64
CA ILE A 586 -49.27 40.79 -16.54
C ILE A 586 -47.94 41.24 -15.91
N PRO A 587 -47.91 41.63 -14.62
CA PRO A 587 -46.71 42.20 -13.98
C PRO A 587 -45.62 41.15 -13.68
N GLY A 588 -45.97 39.87 -13.66
CA GLY A 588 -45.03 38.78 -13.48
C GLY A 588 -45.70 37.42 -13.48
N VAL A 589 -44.91 36.39 -13.77
CA VAL A 589 -45.36 35.00 -13.83
C VAL A 589 -44.33 34.06 -13.23
N THR A 590 -44.82 32.99 -12.60
CA THR A 590 -44.01 31.85 -12.20
C THR A 590 -44.29 30.71 -13.17
N VAL A 591 -43.26 30.28 -13.89
CA VAL A 591 -43.33 29.13 -14.80
C VAL A 591 -42.81 27.90 -14.09
N ILE A 592 -43.64 26.87 -13.97
CA ILE A 592 -43.28 25.55 -13.45
C ILE A 592 -43.27 24.57 -14.63
N CYS A 593 -42.11 24.01 -14.92
CA CYS A 593 -41.89 23.05 -15.99
C CYS A 593 -41.72 21.66 -15.37
N VAL A 594 -42.64 20.74 -15.62
CA VAL A 594 -42.56 19.34 -15.19
C VAL A 594 -41.99 18.50 -16.31
N TYR A 595 -40.92 17.78 -16.02
CA TYR A 595 -40.20 16.91 -16.93
C TYR A 595 -40.41 15.46 -16.54
N GLU A 596 -40.54 14.60 -17.55
CA GLU A 596 -40.61 13.15 -17.42
C GLU A 596 -39.28 12.53 -17.80
N THR A 597 -38.83 11.57 -17.00
CA THR A 597 -37.59 10.82 -17.23
C THR A 597 -37.86 9.57 -18.09
N PRO A 598 -36.82 8.92 -18.63
CA PRO A 598 -36.97 7.65 -19.36
C PRO A 598 -37.64 6.52 -18.55
N VAL A 599 -37.71 6.63 -17.23
CA VAL A 599 -38.33 5.64 -16.33
C VAL A 599 -39.65 6.12 -15.73
N GLU A 600 -40.30 7.10 -16.37
CA GLU A 600 -41.64 7.60 -16.01
C GLU A 600 -41.71 8.28 -14.63
N THR A 601 -40.56 8.61 -14.03
CA THR A 601 -40.49 9.53 -12.88
C THR A 601 -40.52 10.97 -13.36
N THR A 602 -40.85 11.90 -12.46
CA THR A 602 -40.92 13.32 -12.78
C THR A 602 -40.01 14.18 -11.92
N PHE A 603 -39.56 15.31 -12.47
CA PHE A 603 -38.91 16.40 -11.73
C PHE A 603 -39.39 17.73 -12.31
N TYR A 604 -39.19 18.84 -11.60
CA TYR A 604 -39.65 20.14 -12.08
C TYR A 604 -38.63 21.26 -11.92
N THR A 605 -38.71 22.27 -12.78
CA THR A 605 -38.00 23.54 -12.63
C THR A 605 -38.99 24.66 -12.39
N THR A 606 -38.56 25.68 -11.64
CA THR A 606 -39.34 26.89 -11.38
C THR A 606 -38.56 28.10 -11.86
N LYS A 607 -39.20 29.00 -12.61
CA LYS A 607 -38.64 30.27 -13.05
C LYS A 607 -39.62 31.40 -12.77
N ASP A 608 -39.22 32.35 -11.95
CA ASP A 608 -39.96 33.59 -11.72
C ASP A 608 -39.50 34.63 -12.74
N THR A 609 -40.44 35.24 -13.44
CA THR A 609 -40.17 36.34 -14.39
C THR A 609 -40.99 37.55 -14.01
N PHE A 610 -40.33 38.70 -13.88
CA PHE A 610 -40.96 39.99 -13.59
C PHE A 610 -40.96 40.83 -14.85
N ILE A 611 -42.13 41.35 -15.24
CA ILE A 611 -42.27 42.23 -16.40
C ILE A 611 -42.41 43.67 -15.87
N SER A 612 -41.41 44.51 -16.13
CA SER A 612 -41.50 45.92 -15.78
C SER A 612 -42.48 46.62 -16.73
N ILE A 613 -43.67 46.94 -16.24
CA ILE A 613 -44.63 47.77 -16.96
C ILE A 613 -44.10 49.22 -16.91
N SER A 614 -43.49 49.70 -18.00
CA SER A 614 -43.28 51.14 -18.15
C SER A 614 -44.65 51.78 -18.39
N GLN A 615 -45.21 52.43 -17.37
CA GLN A 615 -46.34 53.33 -17.59
C GLN A 615 -45.85 54.49 -18.46
N ASP A 616 -46.12 54.42 -19.76
CA ASP A 616 -46.12 55.61 -20.62
C ASP A 616 -47.27 56.49 -20.14
N SER A 617 -46.98 57.39 -19.20
CA SER A 617 -47.86 58.53 -18.95
C SER A 617 -47.75 59.46 -20.15
N GLU A 618 -48.57 59.22 -21.18
CA GLU A 618 -48.90 60.22 -22.19
C GLU A 618 -49.53 61.43 -21.50
N THR A 619 -48.68 62.38 -21.13
CA THR A 619 -49.11 63.76 -20.94
C THR A 619 -48.40 64.58 -22.01
N ARG A 620 -49.13 64.84 -23.10
CA ARG A 620 -48.81 65.92 -24.03
C ARG A 620 -48.62 67.20 -23.22
N ASN A 621 -47.42 67.77 -23.23
CA ASN A 621 -47.21 69.21 -23.29
C ASN A 621 -45.79 69.50 -23.78
N ASN A 622 -45.74 70.20 -24.91
CA ASN A 622 -44.54 70.76 -25.51
C ASN A 622 -43.99 71.88 -24.62
N ALA A 623 -42.76 71.72 -24.10
CA ALA A 623 -41.85 72.84 -23.85
C ALA A 623 -40.42 72.31 -23.62
N THR A 624 -39.52 72.80 -24.46
CA THR A 624 -38.06 72.70 -24.40
C THR A 624 -37.51 73.23 -23.07
N ASN A 625 -36.69 72.44 -22.35
CA ASN A 625 -35.26 72.71 -22.12
C ASN A 625 -34.63 71.78 -21.07
N VAL A 626 -33.36 71.48 -21.34
CA VAL A 626 -32.33 70.84 -20.52
C VAL A 626 -32.38 71.27 -19.05
N ILE A 627 -32.33 70.32 -18.10
CA ILE A 627 -31.45 70.27 -16.91
C ILE A 627 -31.80 69.06 -16.03
N THR A 628 -30.83 68.16 -15.94
CA THR A 628 -30.26 67.51 -14.74
C THR A 628 -30.98 67.54 -13.38
N LYS A 629 -30.88 66.36 -12.71
CA LYS A 629 -30.82 66.04 -11.25
C LYS A 629 -32.13 65.76 -10.51
N GLU A 630 -32.36 64.48 -10.19
CA GLU A 630 -32.20 63.80 -8.85
C GLU A 630 -33.43 64.00 -7.95
N LYS A 631 -34.03 63.02 -7.26
CA LYS A 631 -33.55 61.94 -6.36
C LYS A 631 -34.86 61.21 -5.93
N ILE A 632 -34.96 59.94 -5.51
CA ILE A 632 -34.35 59.26 -4.36
C ILE A 632 -34.57 57.76 -4.58
N VAL A 633 -33.54 57.01 -4.98
CA VAL A 633 -33.36 55.64 -4.51
C VAL A 633 -32.19 55.70 -3.58
N LYS A 634 -32.41 55.23 -2.35
CA LYS A 634 -31.44 55.24 -1.26
C LYS A 634 -30.09 54.77 -1.76
N GLN A 635 -29.17 55.72 -1.83
CA GLN A 635 -27.74 55.48 -1.91
C GLN A 635 -27.39 54.73 -0.62
N VAL A 636 -27.42 53.40 -0.68
CA VAL A 636 -26.67 52.58 0.25
C VAL A 636 -25.23 52.96 0.00
N LYS A 637 -24.71 53.80 0.90
CA LYS A 637 -23.31 54.15 1.03
C LYS A 637 -22.55 52.87 1.36
N ASN A 638 -22.33 52.02 0.36
CA ASN A 638 -21.40 50.92 0.44
C ASN A 638 -20.02 51.56 0.51
N ASN A 639 -19.50 51.66 1.72
CA ASN A 639 -18.10 51.92 2.03
C ASN A 639 -17.23 50.73 1.55
N SER A 640 -17.32 50.33 0.27
CA SER A 640 -16.54 49.23 -0.31
C SER A 640 -15.21 49.69 -0.91
N THR A 641 -15.00 51.00 -1.10
CA THR A 641 -13.71 51.57 -1.52
C THR A 641 -12.53 51.18 -0.61
N PRO A 642 -12.64 51.17 0.74
CA PRO A 642 -11.54 50.68 1.59
C PRO A 642 -11.25 49.17 1.44
N TRP A 643 -12.24 48.36 1.07
CA TRP A 643 -12.04 46.91 0.94
C TRP A 643 -11.33 46.54 -0.36
N VAL A 644 -11.62 47.26 -1.44
CA VAL A 644 -10.88 47.13 -2.71
C VAL A 644 -9.42 47.57 -2.54
N ILE A 645 -9.17 48.67 -1.82
CA ILE A 645 -7.80 49.11 -1.48
C ILE A 645 -7.10 48.06 -0.60
N GLY A 646 -7.81 47.45 0.35
CA GLY A 646 -7.28 46.37 1.19
C GLY A 646 -6.86 45.13 0.40
N ILE A 647 -7.66 44.72 -0.59
CA ILE A 647 -7.33 43.57 -1.46
C ILE A 647 -6.10 43.89 -2.32
N VAL A 648 -6.01 45.10 -2.88
CA VAL A 648 -4.85 45.51 -3.69
C VAL A 648 -3.57 45.52 -2.83
N ILE A 649 -3.62 46.05 -1.60
CA ILE A 649 -2.47 46.03 -0.68
C ILE A 649 -2.10 44.58 -0.29
N ALA A 650 -3.09 43.71 -0.05
CA ALA A 650 -2.85 42.31 0.28
C ALA A 650 -2.17 41.53 -0.87
N VAL A 651 -2.58 41.80 -2.12
CA VAL A 651 -1.94 41.20 -3.32
C VAL A 651 -0.50 41.69 -3.46
N ILE A 652 -0.25 42.99 -3.26
CA ILE A 652 1.11 43.55 -3.31
C ILE A 652 1.99 42.93 -2.21
N LEU A 653 1.50 42.83 -0.98
CA LEU A 653 2.23 42.18 0.12
C LEU A 653 2.50 40.70 -0.16
N PHE A 654 1.54 39.98 -0.73
CA PHE A 654 1.73 38.58 -1.12
C PHE A 654 2.81 38.44 -2.19
N CYS A 655 2.83 39.31 -3.21
CA CYS A 655 3.89 39.35 -4.22
C CYS A 655 5.26 39.64 -3.58
N ILE A 656 5.36 40.59 -2.64
CA ILE A 656 6.61 40.87 -1.91
C ILE A 656 7.07 39.64 -1.12
N ILE A 657 6.17 38.95 -0.41
CA ILE A 657 6.51 37.74 0.34
C ILE A 657 7.04 36.65 -0.61
N VAL A 658 6.37 36.42 -1.75
CA VAL A 658 6.82 35.43 -2.74
C VAL A 658 8.21 35.78 -3.27
N ILE A 659 8.48 37.06 -3.57
CA ILE A 659 9.81 37.52 -4.01
C ILE A 659 10.86 37.30 -2.91
N VAL A 660 10.55 37.62 -1.65
CA VAL A 660 11.46 37.40 -0.52
C VAL A 660 11.72 35.91 -0.29
N VAL A 661 10.69 35.05 -0.33
CA VAL A 661 10.85 33.59 -0.20
C VAL A 661 11.67 33.03 -1.36
N ALA A 662 11.40 33.44 -2.60
CA ALA A 662 12.19 33.04 -3.76
C ALA A 662 13.65 33.49 -3.61
N TYR A 663 13.89 34.73 -3.17
CA TYR A 663 15.22 35.25 -2.88
C TYR A 663 15.92 34.47 -1.76
N LEU A 664 15.23 34.12 -0.68
CA LEU A 664 15.78 33.31 0.41
C LEU A 664 16.11 31.88 -0.04
N ILE A 665 15.28 31.27 -0.89
CA ILE A 665 15.57 29.96 -1.50
C ILE A 665 16.80 30.06 -2.41
N ILE A 666 16.88 31.07 -3.29
CA ILE A 666 18.04 31.29 -4.17
C ILE A 666 19.30 31.55 -3.34
N ARG A 667 19.22 32.36 -2.28
CA ARG A 667 20.32 32.63 -1.35
C ARG A 667 20.74 31.36 -0.61
N ARG A 668 19.80 30.51 -0.19
CA ARG A 668 20.08 29.23 0.47
C ARG A 668 20.73 28.22 -0.48
N ILE A 669 20.33 28.21 -1.75
CA ILE A 669 20.95 27.38 -2.80
C ILE A 669 22.36 27.91 -3.13
N ARG A 670 22.55 29.23 -3.25
CA ARG A 670 23.89 29.83 -3.45
C ARG A 670 24.82 29.59 -2.26
N LYS A 671 24.32 29.65 -1.03
CA LYS A 671 25.12 29.35 0.17
C LYS A 671 25.59 27.89 0.19
N ARG A 672 24.71 26.93 -0.17
CA ARG A 672 25.11 25.52 -0.31
C ARG A 672 26.15 25.31 -1.41
N ARG A 673 26.01 26.00 -2.56
CA ARG A 673 27.01 25.91 -3.64
C ARG A 673 28.35 26.58 -3.30
N ALA A 674 28.37 27.62 -2.46
CA ALA A 674 29.61 28.24 -1.99
C ALA A 674 30.33 27.37 -0.93
N GLU A 675 29.58 26.62 -0.13
CA GLU A 675 30.14 25.64 0.83
C GLU A 675 30.67 24.38 0.10
N ASP A 676 30.01 23.94 -0.98
CA ASP A 676 30.47 22.80 -1.79
C ASP A 676 31.62 23.14 -2.76
N SER A 677 31.91 24.43 -2.99
CA SER A 677 33.04 24.87 -3.85
C SER A 677 34.32 25.20 -3.07
N LEU A 678 34.29 25.10 -1.73
CA LEU A 678 35.46 25.30 -0.86
C LEU A 678 36.11 23.99 -0.40
N SER A 679 35.56 22.81 -0.75
CA SER A 679 36.15 21.51 -0.39
C SER A 679 36.87 20.79 -1.55
N SER A 680 37.11 21.47 -2.67
CA SER A 680 37.83 20.89 -3.83
C SER A 680 39.02 21.76 -4.25
N TYR A 681 39.90 22.10 -3.32
CA TYR A 681 41.23 22.61 -3.64
C TYR A 681 42.27 22.23 -2.57
N SER A 682 42.83 21.02 -2.71
CA SER A 682 44.15 20.61 -2.21
C SER A 682 44.52 19.30 -2.92
N GLY A 683 45.60 19.15 -3.66
CA GLY A 683 46.68 20.04 -4.00
C GLY A 683 47.54 19.32 -5.04
N LEU A 684 48.12 20.10 -5.95
CA LEU A 684 49.08 19.64 -6.94
C LEU A 684 50.40 20.36 -6.63
N SER A 685 51.45 19.61 -6.23
CA SER A 685 52.84 19.86 -6.65
C SER A 685 53.84 18.99 -5.88
N THR A 686 54.55 18.10 -6.59
CA THR A 686 56.01 17.87 -6.61
C THR A 686 56.22 16.62 -7.48
N LEU A 687 56.54 16.72 -8.77
CA LEU A 687 57.84 17.04 -9.38
C LEU A 687 58.98 16.12 -8.92
N SER A 688 59.18 15.00 -9.64
CA SER A 688 60.51 14.42 -9.86
C SER A 688 60.53 13.53 -11.11
N LYS A 689 61.28 14.00 -12.11
CA LYS A 689 61.75 13.25 -13.29
C LYS A 689 62.77 12.19 -12.85
N SER A 690 62.73 11.00 -13.43
CA SER A 690 63.93 10.29 -13.90
C SER A 690 63.61 9.12 -14.83
N ARG A 691 64.25 9.12 -16.00
CA ARG A 691 64.41 8.02 -16.96
C ARG A 691 65.55 7.09 -16.52
N SER A 692 65.43 5.78 -16.74
CA SER A 692 66.50 4.82 -17.19
C SER A 692 66.05 3.38 -16.89
N LYS A 693 65.91 2.47 -17.88
CA LYS A 693 66.91 1.58 -18.53
C LYS A 693 67.41 0.40 -17.64
N GLY A 694 67.29 -0.81 -18.21
CA GLY A 694 68.06 -2.04 -17.88
C GLY A 694 67.59 -2.76 -16.61
N SER A 695 67.67 -4.08 -16.45
CA SER A 695 68.23 -5.19 -17.24
C SER A 695 67.87 -6.51 -16.50
N SER A 696 67.90 -7.65 -17.22
CA SER A 696 68.35 -9.00 -16.79
C SER A 696 68.18 -9.44 -15.32
N SER A 697 67.76 -10.66 -14.94
CA SER A 697 67.84 -11.97 -15.58
C SER A 697 67.38 -13.04 -14.57
N MET A 698 66.84 -14.15 -15.10
CA MET A 698 67.05 -15.56 -14.73
C MET A 698 66.80 -16.06 -13.29
N SER A 699 65.91 -17.04 -13.15
CA SER A 699 66.25 -18.48 -12.97
C SER A 699 64.96 -19.34 -12.86
N SER A 700 64.65 -20.17 -13.88
CA SER A 700 64.65 -21.66 -13.86
C SER A 700 63.71 -22.33 -12.84
N SER A 701 62.78 -23.23 -13.19
CA SER A 701 62.98 -24.58 -13.79
C SER A 701 61.61 -25.19 -14.20
N LYS A 702 61.41 -25.71 -15.43
CA LYS A 702 61.28 -27.14 -15.86
C LYS A 702 60.30 -28.02 -15.03
N SER A 703 59.47 -28.93 -15.55
CA SER A 703 59.16 -29.47 -16.90
C SER A 703 58.13 -30.63 -16.78
N LYS A 704 57.63 -31.11 -17.95
CA LYS A 704 56.92 -32.39 -18.28
C LYS A 704 55.38 -32.36 -18.34
N THR A 705 54.73 -32.27 -19.51
CA THR A 705 54.51 -33.24 -20.65
C THR A 705 53.53 -34.37 -20.37
N ARG A 706 52.39 -34.42 -21.09
CA ARG A 706 52.06 -35.38 -22.19
C ARG A 706 50.59 -35.17 -22.63
N SER A 707 50.35 -34.82 -23.92
CA SER A 707 49.81 -35.68 -25.01
C SER A 707 48.35 -36.10 -24.84
N GLY A 708 47.44 -36.05 -25.83
CA GLY A 708 47.48 -35.79 -27.27
C GLY A 708 46.03 -35.55 -27.72
N SER A 709 45.79 -34.72 -28.74
CA SER A 709 45.53 -35.12 -30.15
C SER A 709 44.16 -35.83 -30.29
N ARG A 710 43.23 -35.47 -31.19
CA ARG A 710 43.30 -35.12 -32.62
C ARG A 710 41.93 -34.53 -33.03
N SER A 711 41.87 -33.34 -33.64
CA SER A 711 41.79 -33.05 -35.09
C SER A 711 40.39 -33.27 -35.69
N ALA A 712 39.71 -32.18 -36.12
CA ALA A 712 39.60 -31.69 -37.51
C ALA A 712 38.23 -32.08 -38.10
N SER A 713 37.53 -31.35 -38.96
CA SER A 713 37.85 -30.40 -40.03
C SER A 713 36.59 -29.54 -40.30
N MET A 714 36.68 -28.23 -40.61
CA MET A 714 36.64 -27.64 -41.98
C MET A 714 35.58 -28.28 -42.92
N SER A 715 34.75 -27.57 -43.70
CA SER A 715 34.86 -26.24 -44.31
C SER A 715 33.61 -25.86 -45.14
N ASN A 716 33.46 -24.55 -45.41
CA ASN A 716 33.01 -23.90 -46.66
C ASN A 716 31.54 -23.91 -47.16
N ALA A 717 30.96 -22.71 -47.12
CA ALA A 717 30.43 -21.89 -48.23
C ALA A 717 29.61 -22.50 -49.40
N SER A 718 28.44 -21.90 -49.67
CA SER A 718 28.01 -21.26 -50.95
C SER A 718 26.46 -21.23 -51.07
N LYS A 719 25.87 -20.03 -51.22
CA LYS A 719 25.20 -19.46 -52.41
C LYS A 719 23.85 -20.09 -52.87
N THR A 720 22.87 -19.17 -52.93
CA THR A 720 21.84 -18.92 -53.99
C THR A 720 20.52 -19.70 -54.11
N ALA A 721 19.51 -18.89 -54.51
CA ALA A 721 18.26 -19.17 -55.26
C ALA A 721 17.06 -19.75 -54.47
N LYS A 722 15.97 -18.99 -54.28
CA LYS A 722 14.83 -18.68 -55.19
C LYS A 722 13.81 -19.84 -55.34
N GLY A 723 12.59 -19.56 -54.88
CA GLY A 723 11.34 -19.92 -55.57
C GLY A 723 10.59 -21.14 -55.04
N GLY A 724 9.27 -21.00 -54.84
CA GLY A 724 8.34 -22.13 -54.76
C GLY A 724 7.10 -21.89 -53.92
N LYS A 725 5.95 -21.74 -54.58
CA LYS A 725 4.59 -21.59 -54.02
C LYS A 725 3.94 -22.94 -53.69
N GLY A 726 2.93 -22.90 -52.82
CA GLY A 726 1.86 -23.92 -52.66
C GLY A 726 2.12 -24.89 -51.51
N SER A 727 1.16 -25.35 -50.71
CA SER A 727 -0.31 -25.27 -50.74
C SER A 727 -0.86 -25.75 -49.39
N ARG A 728 -2.12 -25.39 -49.13
CA ARG A 728 -3.08 -25.85 -48.10
C ARG A 728 -2.85 -27.25 -47.53
N ALA A 729 -3.03 -27.41 -46.21
CA ALA A 729 -4.19 -28.06 -45.57
C ALA A 729 -3.89 -28.42 -44.10
N ALA A 730 -4.96 -28.50 -43.31
CA ALA A 730 -5.01 -28.70 -41.87
C ALA A 730 -4.39 -30.02 -41.37
N THR A 731 -3.96 -30.06 -40.11
CA THR A 731 -4.67 -30.72 -38.99
C THR A 731 -3.80 -30.70 -37.73
N TYR A 732 -4.47 -30.45 -36.60
CA TYR A 732 -3.99 -30.58 -35.22
C TYR A 732 -3.13 -31.81 -34.94
N SER A 733 -1.99 -31.63 -34.27
CA SER A 733 -1.63 -32.42 -33.09
C SER A 733 -0.50 -31.76 -32.27
N SER A 734 -0.59 -32.00 -30.98
CA SER A 734 0.26 -31.56 -29.87
C SER A 734 1.67 -32.17 -29.89
N ASN A 735 2.71 -31.37 -29.62
CA ASN A 735 3.60 -31.51 -28.45
C ASN A 735 4.96 -30.79 -28.63
N VAL A 736 5.25 -29.95 -27.63
CA VAL A 736 6.52 -29.85 -26.87
C VAL A 736 7.80 -29.32 -27.57
N THR A 737 8.49 -28.45 -26.82
CA THR A 737 9.91 -28.04 -26.83
C THR A 737 10.44 -26.93 -27.77
N SER A 738 10.64 -25.77 -27.11
CA SER A 738 11.89 -24.98 -27.00
C SER A 738 12.45 -24.19 -28.20
N ASN A 739 12.98 -23.02 -27.83
CA ASN A 739 13.99 -22.18 -28.50
C ASN A 739 13.51 -21.16 -29.55
N VAL A 740 13.29 -19.92 -29.09
CA VAL A 740 13.85 -18.74 -29.78
C VAL A 740 14.36 -17.73 -28.74
N SER A 741 15.68 -17.71 -28.59
CA SER A 741 16.43 -16.52 -28.20
C SER A 741 16.52 -15.56 -29.40
N ARG A 742 16.20 -14.26 -29.22
CA ARG A 742 17.11 -13.14 -29.55
C ARG A 742 16.45 -11.77 -29.36
N ASN A 743 17.15 -10.98 -28.55
CA ASN A 743 17.47 -9.57 -28.75
C ASN A 743 16.33 -8.55 -28.83
N SER A 744 16.04 -7.92 -27.69
CA SER A 744 15.88 -6.46 -27.68
C SER A 744 16.57 -5.86 -26.47
N LYS A 745 17.10 -4.65 -26.69
CA LYS A 745 18.15 -3.96 -25.96
C LYS A 745 17.70 -3.54 -24.55
N SER A 746 18.68 -3.55 -23.66
CA SER A 746 18.67 -2.95 -22.32
C SER A 746 18.11 -1.53 -22.33
N SER A 747 17.01 -1.31 -21.61
CA SER A 747 16.66 0.01 -21.10
C SER A 747 16.56 -0.09 -19.58
N THR A 748 17.31 0.77 -18.91
CA THR A 748 17.40 0.96 -17.47
C THR A 748 16.01 1.22 -16.88
N SER A 749 15.53 0.30 -16.03
CA SER A 749 14.24 0.46 -15.36
C SER A 749 14.34 1.46 -14.21
N THR A 750 13.62 2.57 -14.34
CA THR A 750 13.30 3.44 -13.20
C THR A 750 12.10 2.86 -12.47
N ASN A 751 12.29 2.49 -11.20
CA ASN A 751 11.25 2.13 -10.25
C ASN A 751 10.12 3.18 -10.24
N ARG A 752 8.97 2.84 -10.81
CA ARG A 752 7.71 3.58 -10.68
C ARG A 752 6.56 2.59 -10.53
N GLY A 753 6.52 1.90 -9.38
CA GLY A 753 5.28 1.31 -8.89
C GLY A 753 4.37 2.44 -8.42
N LYS A 754 3.35 2.78 -9.22
CA LYS A 754 2.27 3.68 -8.79
C LYS A 754 1.27 2.86 -8.00
N ASN A 755 1.20 3.09 -6.69
CA ASN A 755 0.13 2.57 -5.83
C ASN A 755 -1.20 3.21 -6.24
N TYR A 756 -2.12 2.42 -6.80
CA TYR A 756 -3.53 2.77 -6.89
C TYR A 756 -4.24 2.17 -5.67
N PHE A 757 -5.01 3.00 -4.95
CA PHE A 757 -5.73 2.72 -3.70
C PHE A 757 -4.90 2.77 -2.39
N LYS A 758 -4.83 3.97 -1.80
CA LYS A 758 -4.65 4.19 -0.36
C LYS A 758 -5.67 5.25 0.07
N ASN A 759 -6.76 4.82 0.69
CA ASN A 759 -7.60 5.65 1.57
C ASN A 759 -8.46 4.73 2.45
N VAL A 760 -7.81 4.02 3.37
CA VAL A 760 -8.48 3.55 4.60
C VAL A 760 -7.69 4.11 5.77
N LYS A 761 -8.27 5.11 6.44
CA LYS A 761 -7.72 5.71 7.64
C LYS A 761 -8.11 4.79 8.80
N LEU A 762 -7.24 3.85 9.16
CA LEU A 762 -7.43 3.04 10.37
C LEU A 762 -7.13 3.92 11.59
N THR A 763 -8.18 4.40 12.26
CA THR A 763 -8.11 4.77 13.67
C THR A 763 -8.21 3.49 14.49
N ALA A 764 -7.09 3.06 15.08
CA ALA A 764 -7.13 2.06 16.14
C ALA A 764 -7.86 2.67 17.35
N LYS A 765 -8.85 1.95 17.90
CA LYS A 765 -9.38 2.19 19.25
C LYS A 765 -8.57 1.38 20.26
#